data_AF-A0A222VIY7-F1
#
_entry.id   AF-A0A222VIY7-F1
#
_cell.length_a   1.000
_cell.length_b   1.000
_cell.length_c   1.000
_cell.angle_alpha   90.00
_cell.angle_beta   90.00
_cell.angle_gamma   90.00
#
_symmetry.space_group_name_H-M   'P 1'
#
loop_
_entity.id
_entity.type
_entity.pdbx_description
1 polymer ?
#
loop_
_entity_poly.entity_id
_entity_poly.type
_entity_poly.pdbx_seq_one_letter_code
_entity_poly.pdbx_strand_id
1 'polypeptide(L)'
;MADGPRAEVTACTIVARNYLPAARVLARSYLAQHPDHEFVIGVIDGNGFDGGEAGEQHGVRVVDRASFGIDVETYLRMATAYSVTELATAVKPYLLRELRRTSTVAIYLDPDIEVFAPMPEIAERALRHGIVLTPHFTAPLPRDGKEPDDAVIMGTGIFNLGFVGVGPGSEGFLDFWAGRLRQDAIVAPQRQLFTDQRWVDQVPALFDYTVITDPGFNVAYWNLHERDIARAEDGTVTAGGQPLRFFHFSGYRPERPWLLTFHCARKPRVLLSDNPELRALCDSYGAALKAAGYAETLDAIPYGFANFGDGTPLPANCRRLFRDGWIEAERKRKPVPPHAFGDDGGADLRTWLSSPADHAQAAAGLNRLALAVWAARTDLQLAFPHPTSADAAAFAVWCENSGASESVLPDWAMPVAPVSPSEPVEDFGVNLLGYLTAELGLGEMGRIVHDAIAHAGVDVVSVLEEKAVSNRTGIERPSTTGDPRFPVSVLAVNADQTRLALANHPDAVHDRYRIGLWAWELEDFPEWQHEAFGMVDEVWTVSDFCRESFAAHSPVPVKTIPVPVRDPGTTVRARENGKPVRFLFAFDFNSVGQRKNPWGTVRAFQRAFGERDDVRLVIKSMNGDLHPQDAERLRITVAGDPRITLIERYLSVAELAQLYASSDCYVSLHRSEGFGLTVAEAMARGMPVISTAYSSTTEFLDERTGWPVPYRLVPVGAGCRPYQEDALWADPDLDAAAAAMRQVADEPEIAAAKGAAAREHILTTRSIDAAAEWLRTELENAHRTWLARRAPADEPSQEHPLVPLRAAREALRWRPETGSASRTPIAPAVRKAVLRVIDHYDVHQRNVLGTVLDGTEDTMNRLLGRIEALEAALGQTGRAVADAEKAGKRRDEVLRSQQRGLSDLRRDQSVVAHTARRVDRVEQSIESLPSELSAGFADEMAARQDALHEMFRFRDHRLDNDEHAIQRLTREVEAVLGAAKLVHTPVPAGADVVVCDAGILLMPDDEVMMPWIRHHRSWEAEEAALMVRLASARPGAFLDVGAHVGYHTLNLLRACPSVTTVVAVEADPENADFLRRNLAVNLPKHQSGLVTVLEAAAWDSDGSLVLVHPEEYNSGDHRVRPADGSAGPLVPAVRLDGSDDVMRQPVSLVKTDLQGRDHRALAGLQETLERDRPDVVCEFCPGAIEELGDDPAAVLMVYRKWGYRPVVVLEGGGIADEEPDEALIATAAADKRGFVTLWLRPEPVTGSSRQP
;
A
#
# COMPACT_ATOMS: atom_id res chain seq x y z
N MET A 1 66.09 36.61 2.73
CA MET A 1 67.23 35.85 2.18
C MET A 1 66.67 34.60 1.54
N ALA A 2 67.27 34.14 0.44
CA ALA A 2 66.91 32.94 -0.32
C ALA A 2 65.46 32.89 -0.84
N ASP A 3 65.32 32.96 -2.17
CA ASP A 3 64.30 32.17 -2.83
C ASP A 3 64.54 30.70 -2.47
N GLY A 4 63.61 30.09 -1.74
CA GLY A 4 63.45 28.64 -1.77
C GLY A 4 62.82 28.25 -3.12
N PRO A 5 62.98 26.99 -3.58
CA PRO A 5 62.17 26.51 -4.70
C PRO A 5 60.68 26.70 -4.35
N ARG A 6 59.92 27.35 -5.23
CA ARG A 6 58.45 27.33 -5.16
C ARG A 6 58.03 25.87 -5.15
N ALA A 7 57.28 25.45 -4.13
CA ALA A 7 56.77 24.09 -4.05
C ALA A 7 55.78 23.85 -5.19
N GLU A 8 55.96 22.76 -5.92
CA GLU A 8 54.99 22.32 -6.93
C GLU A 8 53.76 21.78 -6.21
N VAL A 9 52.62 22.44 -6.39
CA VAL A 9 51.35 22.10 -5.74
C VAL A 9 50.37 21.56 -6.78
N THR A 10 49.85 20.36 -6.53
CA THR A 10 48.79 19.75 -7.33
C THR A 10 47.56 19.51 -6.46
N ALA A 11 46.46 20.17 -6.76
CA ALA A 11 45.17 19.80 -6.18
C ALA A 11 44.55 18.61 -6.94
N CYS A 12 43.67 17.87 -6.30
CA CYS A 12 42.93 16.80 -6.95
C CYS A 12 41.54 16.57 -6.36
N THR A 13 40.68 15.93 -7.15
CA THR A 13 39.39 15.37 -6.73
C THR A 13 39.20 14.00 -7.38
N ILE A 14 38.28 13.19 -6.86
CA ILE A 14 38.02 11.84 -7.37
C ILE A 14 36.52 11.65 -7.58
N VAL A 15 36.14 11.18 -8.77
CA VAL A 15 34.74 11.01 -9.19
C VAL A 15 34.56 9.76 -10.06
N ALA A 16 33.31 9.30 -10.19
CA ALA A 16 32.91 8.55 -11.38
C ALA A 16 32.49 9.54 -12.50
N ARG A 17 32.41 9.08 -13.75
CA ARG A 17 32.14 9.95 -14.91
C ARG A 17 30.87 10.83 -14.77
N ASN A 18 29.83 10.36 -14.10
CA ASN A 18 28.59 11.11 -13.89
C ASN A 18 28.73 12.37 -13.01
N TYR A 19 29.72 12.42 -12.14
CA TYR A 19 29.99 13.55 -11.23
C TYR A 19 30.97 14.60 -11.80
N LEU A 20 31.37 14.46 -13.08
CA LEU A 20 32.29 15.40 -13.74
C LEU A 20 31.85 16.88 -13.72
N PRO A 21 30.55 17.27 -13.80
CA PRO A 21 30.15 18.67 -13.64
C PRO A 21 30.52 19.28 -12.29
N ALA A 22 30.37 18.55 -11.18
CA ALA A 22 30.73 19.03 -9.85
C ALA A 22 32.25 19.23 -9.74
N ALA A 23 33.03 18.22 -10.16
CA ALA A 23 34.48 18.32 -10.26
C ALA A 23 34.97 19.47 -11.16
N ARG A 24 34.21 19.86 -12.20
CA ARG A 24 34.49 21.02 -13.06
C ARG A 24 34.18 22.37 -12.37
N VAL A 25 33.15 22.45 -11.53
CA VAL A 25 32.87 23.64 -10.69
C VAL A 25 33.97 23.82 -9.64
N LEU A 26 34.36 22.75 -8.96
CA LEU A 26 35.50 22.72 -8.04
C LEU A 26 36.80 23.15 -8.73
N ALA A 27 37.19 22.49 -9.83
CA ALA A 27 38.45 22.80 -10.52
C ALA A 27 38.50 24.26 -11.02
N ARG A 28 37.37 24.79 -11.51
CA ARG A 28 37.25 26.19 -11.96
C ARG A 28 37.38 27.18 -10.80
N SER A 29 36.68 26.95 -9.69
CA SER A 29 36.76 27.83 -8.51
C SER A 29 38.13 27.77 -7.85
N TYR A 30 38.75 26.58 -7.77
CA TYR A 30 40.12 26.41 -7.27
C TYR A 30 41.14 27.18 -8.11
N LEU A 31 41.20 26.95 -9.43
CA LEU A 31 42.19 27.58 -10.31
C LEU A 31 41.99 29.09 -10.47
N ALA A 32 40.78 29.61 -10.26
CA ALA A 32 40.53 31.05 -10.18
C ALA A 32 41.25 31.71 -8.98
N GLN A 33 41.45 30.98 -7.88
CA GLN A 33 42.18 31.43 -6.69
C GLN A 33 43.66 30.98 -6.69
N HIS A 34 43.99 29.96 -7.48
CA HIS A 34 45.30 29.29 -7.54
C HIS A 34 45.79 29.07 -8.99
N PRO A 35 46.06 30.14 -9.76
CA PRO A 35 46.43 30.02 -11.19
C PRO A 35 47.83 29.44 -11.44
N ASP A 36 48.69 29.40 -10.42
CA ASP A 36 50.06 28.84 -10.47
C ASP A 36 50.09 27.32 -10.16
N HIS A 37 48.94 26.65 -9.97
CA HIS A 37 48.84 25.24 -9.54
C HIS A 37 48.30 24.31 -10.65
N GLU A 38 48.55 23.00 -10.54
CA GLU A 38 47.82 21.96 -11.30
C GLU A 38 46.57 21.48 -10.53
N PHE A 39 45.55 21.03 -11.27
CA PHE A 39 44.37 20.34 -10.76
C PHE A 39 44.14 19.01 -11.48
N VAL A 40 44.02 17.90 -10.74
CA VAL A 40 43.86 16.55 -11.26
C VAL A 40 42.49 15.96 -10.92
N ILE A 41 41.72 15.54 -11.94
CA ILE A 41 40.45 14.84 -11.77
C ILE A 41 40.68 13.34 -11.98
N GLY A 42 40.65 12.55 -10.90
CA GLY A 42 40.76 11.10 -10.95
C GLY A 42 39.41 10.44 -11.22
N VAL A 43 39.29 9.73 -12.35
CA VAL A 43 38.07 9.03 -12.76
C VAL A 43 38.21 7.54 -12.45
N ILE A 44 37.49 7.04 -11.45
CA ILE A 44 37.63 5.65 -10.98
C ILE A 44 37.20 4.63 -12.04
N ASP A 45 36.21 4.96 -12.86
CA ASP A 45 35.68 4.14 -13.96
C ASP A 45 36.23 4.56 -15.35
N GLY A 46 37.45 5.10 -15.38
CA GLY A 46 38.23 5.31 -16.59
C GLY A 46 38.95 4.04 -17.07
N ASN A 47 39.05 3.86 -18.38
CA ASN A 47 39.89 2.87 -19.07
C ASN A 47 40.49 3.57 -20.29
N GLY A 48 41.71 4.09 -20.19
CA GLY A 48 42.44 4.72 -21.30
C GLY A 48 41.82 6.04 -21.78
N PHE A 49 42.17 7.16 -21.15
CA PHE A 49 41.95 8.47 -21.77
C PHE A 49 43.02 8.73 -22.82
N ASP A 50 42.78 8.30 -24.07
CA ASP A 50 43.62 8.57 -25.25
C ASP A 50 43.54 10.06 -25.71
N GLY A 51 43.84 10.99 -24.81
CA GLY A 51 44.17 12.41 -25.08
C GLY A 51 43.15 13.29 -25.80
N GLY A 52 41.99 12.76 -26.24
CA GLY A 52 41.14 13.41 -27.25
C GLY A 52 39.79 13.97 -26.78
N GLU A 53 39.14 13.35 -25.78
CA GLU A 53 37.76 13.73 -25.37
C GLU A 53 37.68 14.46 -24.02
N ALA A 54 38.74 14.44 -23.23
CA ALA A 54 38.86 15.19 -21.98
C ALA A 54 39.79 16.39 -22.19
N GLY A 55 39.23 17.53 -22.62
CA GLY A 55 40.01 18.70 -23.03
C GLY A 55 40.90 19.27 -21.92
N GLU A 56 42.20 19.40 -22.23
CA GLU A 56 43.21 20.09 -21.43
C GLU A 56 42.93 21.61 -21.36
N GLN A 57 41.96 22.00 -20.55
CA GLN A 57 41.77 23.40 -20.16
C GLN A 57 42.89 23.80 -19.20
N HIS A 58 43.41 25.03 -19.30
CA HIS A 58 44.63 25.47 -18.61
C HIS A 58 44.64 25.07 -17.13
N GLY A 59 45.58 24.19 -16.75
CA GLY A 59 45.78 23.72 -15.37
C GLY A 59 44.97 22.46 -14.97
N VAL A 60 44.05 21.95 -15.79
CA VAL A 60 43.23 20.76 -15.46
C VAL A 60 43.68 19.52 -16.26
N ARG A 61 43.99 18.43 -15.55
CA ARG A 61 44.34 17.12 -16.13
C ARG A 61 43.39 16.03 -15.61
N VAL A 62 42.83 15.22 -16.52
CA VAL A 62 41.98 14.07 -16.16
C VAL A 62 42.82 12.79 -16.19
N VAL A 63 42.64 11.90 -15.22
CA VAL A 63 43.37 10.62 -15.12
C VAL A 63 42.43 9.45 -14.84
N ASP A 64 42.85 8.24 -15.20
CA ASP A 64 42.08 7.00 -15.00
C ASP A 64 42.64 6.11 -13.89
N ARG A 65 42.08 4.90 -13.76
CA ARG A 65 42.46 3.93 -12.73
C ARG A 65 43.90 3.44 -12.76
N ALA A 66 44.62 3.55 -13.89
CA ALA A 66 46.04 3.19 -13.94
C ALA A 66 46.90 4.17 -13.12
N SER A 67 46.42 5.41 -12.92
CA SER A 67 47.15 6.47 -12.21
C SER A 67 47.07 6.39 -10.69
N PHE A 68 46.38 5.40 -10.11
CA PHE A 68 46.33 5.20 -8.66
C PHE A 68 47.51 4.38 -8.09
N GLY A 69 48.31 3.70 -8.91
CA GLY A 69 49.41 2.86 -8.39
C GLY A 69 48.93 1.70 -7.50
N ILE A 70 47.76 1.14 -7.83
CA ILE A 70 47.20 -0.10 -7.26
C ILE A 70 47.39 -1.20 -8.30
N ASP A 71 47.75 -2.43 -7.90
CA ASP A 71 47.78 -3.55 -8.82
C ASP A 71 46.37 -3.92 -9.30
N VAL A 72 46.22 -4.31 -10.57
CA VAL A 72 44.91 -4.61 -11.20
C VAL A 72 44.10 -5.60 -10.38
N GLU A 73 44.74 -6.63 -9.83
CA GLU A 73 44.12 -7.67 -9.02
C GLU A 73 43.53 -7.15 -7.70
N THR A 74 44.24 -6.28 -6.96
CA THR A 74 43.70 -5.62 -5.77
C THR A 74 42.62 -4.59 -6.15
N TYR A 75 42.82 -3.83 -7.24
CA TYR A 75 41.85 -2.83 -7.69
C TYR A 75 40.50 -3.46 -8.03
N LEU A 76 40.49 -4.58 -8.75
CA LEU A 76 39.27 -5.28 -9.14
C LEU A 76 38.57 -5.95 -7.95
N ARG A 77 39.32 -6.40 -6.91
CA ARG A 77 38.73 -6.79 -5.63
C ARG A 77 38.06 -5.63 -4.90
N MET A 78 38.70 -4.46 -4.86
CA MET A 78 38.09 -3.24 -4.28
C MET A 78 36.84 -2.80 -5.06
N ALA A 79 36.89 -2.80 -6.40
CA ALA A 79 35.75 -2.51 -7.26
C ALA A 79 34.60 -3.54 -7.14
N THR A 80 34.91 -4.79 -6.76
CA THR A 80 33.90 -5.81 -6.42
C THR A 80 33.30 -5.58 -5.03
N ALA A 81 34.10 -5.14 -4.06
CA ALA A 81 33.69 -4.98 -2.67
C ALA A 81 32.87 -3.70 -2.39
N TYR A 82 33.03 -2.66 -3.21
CA TYR A 82 32.57 -1.30 -2.90
C TYR A 82 31.52 -0.76 -3.89
N SER A 83 30.65 0.12 -3.38
CA SER A 83 29.86 1.06 -4.20
C SER A 83 30.71 2.18 -4.79
N VAL A 84 30.10 3.07 -5.59
CA VAL A 84 30.80 4.20 -6.24
C VAL A 84 31.46 5.16 -5.23
N THR A 85 30.75 5.54 -4.16
CA THR A 85 31.25 6.42 -3.10
C THR A 85 32.33 5.74 -2.27
N GLU A 86 32.15 4.46 -1.96
CA GLU A 86 33.12 3.66 -1.21
C GLU A 86 34.42 3.44 -2.01
N LEU A 87 34.35 3.22 -3.34
CA LEU A 87 35.55 3.11 -4.16
C LEU A 87 36.24 4.48 -4.35
N ALA A 88 35.49 5.55 -4.62
CA ALA A 88 36.02 6.91 -4.76
C ALA A 88 36.80 7.37 -3.52
N THR A 89 36.26 7.08 -2.33
CA THR A 89 36.93 7.32 -1.05
C THR A 89 38.10 6.37 -0.81
N ALA A 90 37.97 5.08 -1.17
CA ALA A 90 39.04 4.10 -1.00
C ALA A 90 40.32 4.41 -1.78
N VAL A 91 40.22 5.06 -2.95
CA VAL A 91 41.39 5.37 -3.80
C VAL A 91 42.09 6.70 -3.44
N LYS A 92 41.56 7.52 -2.52
CA LYS A 92 42.18 8.80 -2.10
C LYS A 92 43.67 8.68 -1.69
N PRO A 93 44.07 7.79 -0.74
CA PRO A 93 45.49 7.64 -0.36
C PRO A 93 46.38 7.25 -1.54
N TYR A 94 45.85 6.46 -2.47
CA TYR A 94 46.57 5.91 -3.61
C TYR A 94 46.86 6.99 -4.67
N LEU A 95 45.87 7.82 -5.04
CA LEU A 95 46.10 8.97 -5.92
C LEU A 95 47.11 9.95 -5.30
N LEU A 96 46.92 10.29 -4.03
CA LEU A 96 47.79 11.22 -3.32
C LEU A 96 49.24 10.70 -3.25
N ARG A 97 49.43 9.39 -3.04
CA ARG A 97 50.77 8.78 -3.03
C ARG A 97 51.47 8.89 -4.38
N GLU A 98 50.76 8.73 -5.50
CA GLU A 98 51.37 8.89 -6.83
C GLU A 98 51.63 10.38 -7.18
N LEU A 99 50.71 11.30 -6.85
CA LEU A 99 50.93 12.75 -7.04
C LEU A 99 52.09 13.28 -6.18
N ARG A 100 52.30 12.73 -4.97
CA ARG A 100 53.46 13.01 -4.10
C ARG A 100 54.82 12.62 -4.72
N ARG A 101 54.85 11.88 -5.83
CA ARG A 101 56.08 11.51 -6.57
C ARG A 101 56.48 12.54 -7.62
N THR A 102 55.52 13.30 -8.14
CA THR A 102 55.70 14.30 -9.20
C THR A 102 55.63 15.74 -8.70
N SER A 103 54.98 15.97 -7.56
CA SER A 103 54.73 17.29 -6.99
C SER A 103 55.31 17.37 -5.57
N THR A 104 55.54 18.58 -5.06
CA THR A 104 56.05 18.79 -3.69
C THR A 104 54.94 18.74 -2.64
N VAL A 105 53.73 19.18 -2.98
CA VAL A 105 52.51 19.08 -2.16
C VAL A 105 51.35 18.57 -3.03
N ALA A 106 50.53 17.67 -2.49
CA ALA A 106 49.25 17.29 -3.08
C ALA A 106 48.09 17.66 -2.14
N ILE A 107 46.97 18.13 -2.69
CA ILE A 107 45.79 18.58 -1.91
C ILE A 107 44.54 17.89 -2.47
N TYR A 108 43.84 17.10 -1.67
CA TYR A 108 42.54 16.55 -2.04
C TYR A 108 41.39 17.48 -1.64
N LEU A 109 40.39 17.61 -2.52
CA LEU A 109 39.11 18.28 -2.28
C LEU A 109 37.94 17.40 -2.82
N ASP A 110 36.89 17.17 -2.01
CA ASP A 110 35.66 16.49 -2.48
C ASP A 110 34.93 17.31 -3.55
N PRO A 111 34.27 16.67 -4.54
CA PRO A 111 33.84 17.30 -5.79
C PRO A 111 32.70 18.33 -5.65
N ASP A 112 31.99 18.36 -4.51
CA ASP A 112 30.92 19.29 -4.15
C ASP A 112 31.39 20.45 -3.25
N ILE A 113 32.66 20.82 -3.39
CA ILE A 113 33.26 22.02 -2.79
C ILE A 113 33.36 23.16 -3.81
N GLU A 114 33.12 24.40 -3.37
CA GLU A 114 33.45 25.62 -4.11
C GLU A 114 34.45 26.47 -3.33
N VAL A 115 35.44 27.05 -4.03
CA VAL A 115 36.56 27.82 -3.45
C VAL A 115 36.39 29.32 -3.71
N PHE A 116 36.38 30.10 -2.64
CA PHE A 116 36.02 31.54 -2.63
C PHE A 116 37.22 32.48 -2.42
N ALA A 117 38.34 32.00 -1.86
CA ALA A 117 39.54 32.81 -1.63
C ALA A 117 40.83 31.95 -1.64
N PRO A 118 42.03 32.54 -1.85
CA PRO A 118 43.29 31.80 -1.92
C PRO A 118 43.71 31.19 -0.58
N MET A 119 44.35 30.02 -0.64
CA MET A 119 44.73 29.20 0.53
C MET A 119 46.23 28.80 0.57
N PRO A 120 47.19 29.74 0.50
CA PRO A 120 48.63 29.42 0.54
C PRO A 120 49.06 28.68 1.82
N GLU A 121 48.33 28.83 2.91
CA GLU A 121 48.62 28.28 4.23
C GLU A 121 48.61 26.74 4.23
N ILE A 122 47.88 26.10 3.31
CA ILE A 122 47.85 24.64 3.16
C ILE A 122 49.23 24.12 2.72
N ALA A 123 49.81 24.74 1.69
CA ALA A 123 51.10 24.33 1.15
C ALA A 123 52.23 24.58 2.16
N GLU A 124 52.24 25.74 2.82
CA GLU A 124 53.20 26.04 3.89
C GLU A 124 53.14 25.03 5.04
N ARG A 125 51.95 24.55 5.39
CA ARG A 125 51.73 23.56 6.45
C ARG A 125 52.14 22.15 6.02
N ALA A 126 51.77 21.73 4.81
CA ALA A 126 52.12 20.42 4.26
C ALA A 126 53.65 20.24 4.15
N LEU A 127 54.38 21.30 3.77
CA LEU A 127 55.84 21.33 3.72
C LEU A 127 56.53 21.19 5.09
N ARG A 128 55.84 21.52 6.19
CA ARG A 128 56.41 21.54 7.56
C ARG A 128 56.02 20.33 8.40
N HIS A 129 54.84 19.77 8.17
CA HIS A 129 54.22 18.75 9.04
C HIS A 129 53.83 17.45 8.32
N GLY A 130 54.06 17.35 7.01
CA GLY A 130 53.65 16.19 6.21
C GLY A 130 52.15 16.11 5.93
N ILE A 131 51.28 16.27 6.94
CA ILE A 131 49.82 16.10 6.83
C ILE A 131 49.09 17.37 7.30
N VAL A 132 48.06 17.79 6.56
CA VAL A 132 47.19 18.94 6.87
C VAL A 132 45.74 18.49 6.87
N LEU A 133 45.05 18.66 8.00
CA LEU A 133 43.66 18.24 8.19
C LEU A 133 42.75 19.42 8.60
N THR A 134 41.45 19.29 8.32
CA THR A 134 40.39 20.11 8.91
C THR A 134 39.46 19.25 9.75
N PRO A 135 39.09 19.67 10.97
CA PRO A 135 38.03 19.00 11.72
C PRO A 135 36.68 19.31 11.08
N HIS A 136 35.63 18.57 11.46
CA HIS A 136 34.27 19.03 11.19
C HIS A 136 34.01 20.37 11.89
N PHE A 137 34.25 20.47 13.20
CA PHE A 137 34.07 21.70 13.99
C PHE A 137 35.23 21.93 14.98
N THR A 138 35.40 23.17 15.45
CA THR A 138 36.44 23.57 16.42
C THR A 138 35.92 23.84 17.83
N ALA A 139 34.65 24.24 17.96
CA ALA A 139 33.90 24.40 19.20
C ALA A 139 32.80 23.30 19.29
N PRO A 140 32.52 22.77 20.50
CA PRO A 140 31.56 21.68 20.68
C PRO A 140 30.20 21.96 20.05
N LEU A 141 29.57 20.92 19.49
CA LEU A 141 28.20 21.03 19.00
C LEU A 141 27.26 21.41 20.15
N PRO A 142 26.27 22.31 19.92
CA PRO A 142 25.23 22.59 20.88
C PRO A 142 24.49 21.29 21.25
N ARG A 143 24.32 21.04 22.55
CA ARG A 143 23.51 19.92 23.07
C ARG A 143 22.02 20.27 23.05
N ASP A 144 21.54 20.67 21.88
CA ASP A 144 20.20 21.15 21.57
C ASP A 144 19.24 20.06 21.05
N GLY A 145 19.75 18.84 20.84
CA GLY A 145 18.99 17.73 20.27
C GLY A 145 18.75 17.85 18.75
N LYS A 146 19.49 18.74 18.07
CA LYS A 146 19.44 18.97 16.62
C LYS A 146 20.60 18.28 15.89
N GLU A 147 20.43 18.16 14.58
CA GLU A 147 21.33 17.49 13.64
C GLU A 147 22.29 18.48 12.95
N PRO A 148 23.56 18.09 12.73
CA PRO A 148 24.17 16.85 13.20
C PRO A 148 24.48 16.93 14.70
N ASP A 149 24.41 15.80 15.41
CA ASP A 149 24.81 15.71 16.81
C ASP A 149 26.24 15.15 16.95
N ASP A 150 26.76 15.15 18.19
CA ASP A 150 28.08 14.58 18.50
C ASP A 150 28.20 13.12 18.05
N ALA A 151 27.11 12.33 18.08
CA ALA A 151 27.14 10.91 17.74
C ALA A 151 27.18 10.66 16.22
N VAL A 152 26.51 11.50 15.42
CA VAL A 152 26.64 11.50 13.95
C VAL A 152 28.08 11.81 13.57
N ILE A 153 28.67 12.90 14.10
CA ILE A 153 30.05 13.28 13.73
C ILE A 153 31.09 12.31 14.28
N MET A 154 30.93 11.76 15.50
CA MET A 154 31.77 10.67 15.98
C MET A 154 31.60 9.38 15.16
N GLY A 155 30.45 9.16 14.53
CA GLY A 155 30.20 8.05 13.62
C GLY A 155 30.86 8.20 12.26
N THR A 156 30.93 9.42 11.72
CA THR A 156 31.61 9.73 10.44
C THR A 156 33.12 9.94 10.59
N GLY A 157 33.58 10.53 11.70
CA GLY A 157 34.98 10.82 11.99
C GLY A 157 35.17 12.26 12.49
N ILE A 158 36.21 12.51 13.29
CA ILE A 158 36.49 13.85 13.85
C ILE A 158 36.96 14.78 12.71
N PHE A 159 37.81 14.27 11.83
CA PHE A 159 38.31 14.98 10.66
C PHE A 159 37.38 14.80 9.45
N ASN A 160 37.18 15.87 8.69
CA ASN A 160 36.48 15.80 7.40
C ASN A 160 37.50 15.54 6.29
N LEU A 161 37.29 14.50 5.48
CA LEU A 161 38.18 14.15 4.35
C LEU A 161 37.62 14.54 2.98
N GLY A 162 36.65 15.44 2.96
CA GLY A 162 36.47 16.35 1.83
C GLY A 162 37.61 17.34 1.69
N PHE A 163 38.55 17.39 2.65
CA PHE A 163 39.83 18.04 2.51
C PHE A 163 40.96 17.23 3.17
N VAL A 164 42.08 17.07 2.47
CA VAL A 164 43.36 16.69 3.09
C VAL A 164 44.54 17.21 2.26
N GLY A 165 45.50 17.88 2.91
CA GLY A 165 46.77 18.26 2.31
C GLY A 165 47.90 17.32 2.72
N VAL A 166 48.78 16.94 1.79
CA VAL A 166 49.95 16.10 2.06
C VAL A 166 51.23 16.63 1.39
N GLY A 167 52.33 16.58 2.11
CA GLY A 167 53.67 16.98 1.69
C GLY A 167 54.74 15.94 2.09
N PRO A 168 56.03 16.32 2.14
CA PRO A 168 57.11 15.40 2.50
C PRO A 168 56.93 14.84 3.93
N GLY A 169 57.12 13.54 4.11
CA GLY A 169 56.94 12.84 5.40
C GLY A 169 55.56 12.20 5.58
N SER A 170 54.60 12.47 4.69
CA SER A 170 53.26 11.86 4.70
C SER A 170 53.22 10.41 4.22
N GLU A 171 54.31 9.89 3.66
CA GLU A 171 54.34 8.62 2.93
C GLU A 171 53.90 7.43 3.82
N GLY A 172 54.32 7.41 5.08
CA GLY A 172 53.91 6.39 6.06
C GLY A 172 52.43 6.47 6.47
N PHE A 173 51.82 7.66 6.40
CA PHE A 173 50.38 7.83 6.60
C PHE A 173 49.60 7.31 5.38
N LEU A 174 50.05 7.66 4.17
CA LEU A 174 49.40 7.23 2.93
C LEU A 174 49.40 5.69 2.81
N ASP A 175 50.51 5.03 3.15
CA ASP A 175 50.59 3.56 3.17
C ASP A 175 49.74 2.92 4.29
N PHE A 176 49.66 3.53 5.49
CA PHE A 176 48.73 3.10 6.54
C PHE A 176 47.27 3.20 6.08
N TRP A 177 46.88 4.35 5.53
CA TRP A 177 45.51 4.66 5.13
C TRP A 177 45.09 3.75 3.97
N ALA A 178 45.92 3.62 2.93
CA ALA A 178 45.77 2.62 1.85
C ALA A 178 45.58 1.19 2.40
N GLY A 179 46.42 0.77 3.35
CA GLY A 179 46.35 -0.54 3.99
C GLY A 179 45.01 -0.82 4.71
N ARG A 180 44.31 0.22 5.17
CA ARG A 180 42.93 0.12 5.72
C ARG A 180 41.87 0.14 4.63
N LEU A 181 41.98 1.09 3.70
CA LEU A 181 40.96 1.31 2.67
C LEU A 181 40.92 0.20 1.61
N ARG A 182 41.92 -0.69 1.57
CA ARG A 182 41.88 -1.96 0.83
C ARG A 182 40.66 -2.83 1.17
N GLN A 183 40.15 -2.79 2.40
CA GLN A 183 39.00 -3.60 2.85
C GLN A 183 37.95 -2.84 3.68
N ASP A 184 38.31 -1.84 4.47
CA ASP A 184 37.41 -1.19 5.45
C ASP A 184 36.88 0.20 5.05
N ALA A 185 36.91 0.55 3.76
CA ALA A 185 36.32 1.80 3.24
C ALA A 185 34.81 1.69 2.98
N ILE A 186 34.02 1.33 4.01
CA ILE A 186 32.57 1.10 3.88
C ILE A 186 31.71 2.11 4.63
N VAL A 187 30.47 2.31 4.15
CA VAL A 187 29.42 3.00 4.91
C VAL A 187 28.76 2.00 5.86
N ALA A 188 29.26 1.91 7.10
CA ALA A 188 28.70 1.06 8.15
C ALA A 188 28.80 1.71 9.54
N PRO A 189 27.96 2.72 9.86
CA PRO A 189 27.94 3.37 11.17
C PRO A 189 27.77 2.39 12.34
N GLN A 190 27.02 1.30 12.14
CA GLN A 190 26.84 0.19 13.08
C GLN A 190 28.12 -0.62 13.36
N ARG A 191 29.14 -0.52 12.48
CA ARG A 191 30.50 -1.05 12.67
C ARG A 191 31.50 0.04 13.09
N GLN A 192 31.05 1.27 13.38
CA GLN A 192 31.87 2.46 13.60
C GLN A 192 32.78 2.85 12.41
N LEU A 193 32.40 2.42 11.20
CA LEU A 193 33.11 2.70 9.96
C LEU A 193 32.29 3.64 9.06
N PHE A 194 32.96 4.66 8.52
CA PHE A 194 32.42 5.55 7.52
C PHE A 194 33.54 5.87 6.54
N THR A 195 33.49 5.17 5.40
CA THR A 195 34.43 5.28 4.28
C THR A 195 35.90 5.39 4.73
N ASP A 196 36.54 6.49 4.37
CA ASP A 196 37.92 6.85 4.56
C ASP A 196 38.20 7.60 5.87
N GLN A 197 37.17 8.25 6.42
CA GLN A 197 37.29 9.28 7.47
C GLN A 197 37.69 8.73 8.84
N ARG A 198 37.01 7.66 9.33
CA ARG A 198 37.24 7.08 10.66
C ARG A 198 38.67 6.55 10.87
N TRP A 199 39.42 6.33 9.80
CA TRP A 199 40.82 5.92 9.87
C TRP A 199 41.77 7.08 10.19
N VAL A 200 41.41 8.32 9.86
CA VAL A 200 42.24 9.51 10.11
C VAL A 200 42.14 10.01 11.56
N ASP A 201 41.14 9.58 12.33
CA ASP A 201 41.08 9.82 13.78
C ASP A 201 42.29 9.23 14.55
N GLN A 202 43.06 8.32 13.93
CA GLN A 202 44.31 7.76 14.47
C GLN A 202 45.56 8.59 14.12
N VAL A 203 45.50 9.51 13.13
CA VAL A 203 46.67 10.31 12.70
C VAL A 203 47.33 11.06 13.86
N PRO A 204 46.59 11.74 14.77
CA PRO A 204 47.18 12.44 15.93
C PRO A 204 48.05 11.61 16.87
N ALA A 205 47.99 10.27 16.81
CA ALA A 205 48.78 9.37 17.64
C ALA A 205 49.87 8.61 16.86
N LEU A 206 49.93 8.73 15.53
CA LEU A 206 50.75 7.88 14.67
C LEU A 206 51.72 8.65 13.76
N PHE A 207 51.42 9.89 13.37
CA PHE A 207 52.19 10.65 12.37
C PHE A 207 52.37 12.12 12.77
N ASP A 208 53.33 12.82 12.15
CA ASP A 208 53.35 14.29 12.20
C ASP A 208 52.19 14.83 11.36
N TYR A 209 51.58 15.91 11.84
CA TYR A 209 50.38 16.50 11.25
C TYR A 209 50.17 17.92 11.79
N THR A 210 49.35 18.70 11.09
CA THR A 210 48.82 19.97 11.58
C THR A 210 47.36 20.13 11.20
N VAL A 211 46.63 20.89 12.02
CA VAL A 211 45.20 21.14 11.84
C VAL A 211 45.00 22.60 11.46
N ILE A 212 44.15 22.84 10.45
CA ILE A 212 43.62 24.17 10.15
C ILE A 212 42.34 24.35 10.97
N THR A 213 42.37 25.33 11.87
CA THR A 213 41.26 25.72 12.76
C THR A 213 40.74 27.12 12.45
N ASP A 214 41.00 27.60 11.23
CA ASP A 214 40.50 28.88 10.71
C ASP A 214 39.05 28.67 10.25
N PRO A 215 38.07 29.44 10.77
CA PRO A 215 36.66 29.34 10.38
C PRO A 215 36.39 29.46 8.88
N GLY A 216 37.27 30.06 8.08
CA GLY A 216 37.10 30.16 6.63
C GLY A 216 37.22 28.83 5.86
N PHE A 217 37.86 27.80 6.43
CA PHE A 217 38.15 26.52 5.75
C PHE A 217 37.15 25.42 6.14
N ASN A 218 36.71 24.58 5.19
CA ASN A 218 35.81 23.44 5.44
C ASN A 218 34.46 23.84 6.05
N VAL A 219 33.84 24.91 5.55
CA VAL A 219 32.54 25.40 6.05
C VAL A 219 31.40 24.59 5.45
N ALA A 220 30.50 24.08 6.29
CA ALA A 220 29.37 23.24 5.85
C ALA A 220 28.31 23.09 6.96
N TYR A 221 27.25 22.32 6.68
CA TYR A 221 26.12 22.10 7.59
C TYR A 221 26.50 21.64 9.01
N TRP A 222 27.67 21.01 9.20
CA TRP A 222 28.15 20.50 10.49
C TRP A 222 28.89 21.51 11.37
N ASN A 223 29.17 22.72 10.89
CA ASN A 223 29.88 23.74 11.68
C ASN A 223 29.30 25.16 11.62
N LEU A 224 28.21 25.39 10.90
CA LEU A 224 27.55 26.70 10.88
C LEU A 224 27.16 27.25 12.27
N HIS A 225 27.10 26.42 13.33
CA HIS A 225 26.91 26.87 14.73
C HIS A 225 28.09 27.63 15.34
N GLU A 226 29.26 27.58 14.71
CA GLU A 226 30.46 28.35 15.07
C GLU A 226 30.94 29.25 13.89
N ARG A 227 30.25 29.21 12.74
CA ARG A 227 30.68 29.85 11.47
C ARG A 227 29.52 30.52 10.74
N ASP A 228 28.84 31.44 11.44
CA ASP A 228 27.80 32.27 10.84
C ASP A 228 28.26 32.87 9.51
N ILE A 229 27.44 32.70 8.46
CA ILE A 229 27.72 33.26 7.13
C ILE A 229 27.24 34.70 7.08
N ALA A 230 28.18 35.63 6.86
CA ALA A 230 27.90 37.06 6.78
C ALA A 230 28.66 37.70 5.62
N ARG A 231 28.13 38.83 5.11
CA ARG A 231 28.75 39.60 4.03
C ARG A 231 29.38 40.88 4.59
N ALA A 232 30.65 41.12 4.25
CA ALA A 232 31.37 42.32 4.61
C ALA A 232 30.98 43.52 3.71
N GLU A 233 31.31 44.74 4.12
CA GLU A 233 30.99 45.98 3.39
C GLU A 233 31.60 46.03 1.96
N ASP A 234 32.69 45.29 1.73
CA ASP A 234 33.32 45.15 0.41
C ASP A 234 32.69 44.05 -0.48
N GLY A 235 31.67 43.35 0.03
CA GLY A 235 30.97 42.27 -0.63
C GLY A 235 31.53 40.86 -0.35
N THR A 236 32.68 40.75 0.33
CA THR A 236 33.32 39.47 0.69
C THR A 236 32.40 38.62 1.57
N VAL A 237 32.26 37.34 1.22
CA VAL A 237 31.57 36.35 2.07
C VAL A 237 32.53 35.91 3.17
N THR A 238 32.05 35.93 4.41
CA THR A 238 32.79 35.56 5.61
C THR A 238 32.08 34.43 6.34
N ALA A 239 32.85 33.61 7.05
CA ALA A 239 32.37 32.55 7.92
C ALA A 239 33.06 32.71 9.28
N GLY A 240 32.29 32.88 10.36
CA GLY A 240 32.87 33.14 11.69
C GLY A 240 33.76 34.40 11.76
N GLY A 241 33.51 35.39 10.89
CA GLY A 241 34.29 36.62 10.80
C GLY A 241 35.63 36.52 10.07
N GLN A 242 36.00 35.36 9.52
CA GLN A 242 37.13 35.21 8.58
C GLN A 242 36.63 35.13 7.13
N PRO A 243 37.42 35.52 6.12
CA PRO A 243 37.06 35.34 4.71
C PRO A 243 36.80 33.85 4.40
N LEU A 244 35.65 33.55 3.79
CA LEU A 244 35.33 32.18 3.36
C LEU A 244 36.40 31.71 2.36
N ARG A 245 37.08 30.61 2.68
CA ARG A 245 38.06 29.96 1.79
C ARG A 245 37.39 28.94 0.89
N PHE A 246 36.64 28.00 1.48
CA PHE A 246 35.82 27.06 0.73
C PHE A 246 34.60 26.61 1.52
N PHE A 247 33.49 26.39 0.81
CA PHE A 247 32.26 25.81 1.33
C PHE A 247 32.06 24.43 0.73
N HIS A 248 31.70 23.45 1.56
CA HIS A 248 31.41 22.07 1.16
C HIS A 248 29.90 21.87 1.17
N PHE A 249 29.28 21.82 -0.01
CA PHE A 249 27.83 21.73 -0.19
C PHE A 249 27.28 20.30 -0.01
N SER A 250 27.82 19.60 0.98
CA SER A 250 27.59 18.18 1.25
C SER A 250 26.10 17.88 1.40
N GLY A 251 25.54 17.20 0.41
CA GLY A 251 24.12 16.82 0.34
C GLY A 251 23.13 17.94 -0.05
N TYR A 252 23.60 19.08 -0.58
CA TYR A 252 22.71 20.09 -1.18
C TYR A 252 22.10 19.58 -2.50
N ARG A 253 20.88 20.04 -2.83
CA ARG A 253 20.16 19.69 -4.07
C ARG A 253 19.46 20.92 -4.66
N PRO A 254 19.83 21.39 -5.87
CA PRO A 254 19.25 22.58 -6.52
C PRO A 254 17.75 22.49 -6.86
N GLU A 255 17.11 21.35 -6.57
CA GLU A 255 15.70 21.03 -6.78
C GLU A 255 14.86 21.24 -5.49
N ARG A 256 15.52 21.35 -4.33
CA ARG A 256 14.90 21.59 -3.01
C ARG A 256 15.54 22.80 -2.30
N PRO A 257 15.42 24.03 -2.85
CA PRO A 257 16.18 25.20 -2.37
C PRO A 257 15.85 25.67 -0.94
N TRP A 258 14.81 25.13 -0.29
CA TRP A 258 14.53 25.34 1.14
C TRP A 258 15.30 24.39 2.07
N LEU A 259 16.08 23.44 1.53
CA LEU A 259 16.83 22.44 2.29
C LEU A 259 18.34 22.60 2.08
N LEU A 260 19.06 22.98 3.14
CA LEU A 260 20.52 23.12 3.14
C LEU A 260 21.24 21.81 2.77
N THR A 261 20.77 20.68 3.31
CA THR A 261 21.33 19.35 3.03
C THR A 261 20.30 18.26 3.30
N PHE A 262 20.32 17.16 2.53
CA PHE A 262 19.52 15.97 2.85
C PHE A 262 20.07 15.17 4.05
N HIS A 263 21.29 15.45 4.53
CA HIS A 263 21.92 14.73 5.65
C HIS A 263 21.38 15.10 7.05
N CYS A 264 20.67 16.22 7.19
CA CYS A 264 20.10 16.69 8.47
C CYS A 264 18.61 17.02 8.34
N ALA A 265 17.91 16.18 7.57
CA ALA A 265 16.55 16.40 7.12
C ALA A 265 15.45 16.18 8.19
N ARG A 266 15.81 15.74 9.41
CA ARG A 266 14.87 15.34 10.48
C ARG A 266 14.90 16.31 11.68
N LYS A 267 16.03 16.89 12.05
CA LYS A 267 16.13 17.93 13.10
C LYS A 267 17.19 19.01 12.77
N PRO A 268 17.11 19.71 11.63
CA PRO A 268 18.17 20.61 11.18
C PRO A 268 18.55 21.67 12.23
N ARG A 269 19.85 21.81 12.53
CA ARG A 269 20.33 22.88 13.44
C ARG A 269 20.11 24.27 12.87
N VAL A 270 20.39 24.42 11.58
CA VAL A 270 20.34 25.68 10.83
C VAL A 270 19.20 25.64 9.82
N LEU A 271 18.40 26.69 9.81
CA LEU A 271 17.25 26.89 8.92
C LEU A 271 17.59 27.98 7.89
N LEU A 272 17.08 27.85 6.66
CA LEU A 272 17.30 28.84 5.60
C LEU A 272 16.31 30.01 5.69
N SER A 273 15.20 29.87 6.42
CA SER A 273 14.35 31.00 6.86
C SER A 273 15.14 32.03 7.68
N ASP A 274 16.05 31.53 8.51
CA ASP A 274 16.73 32.32 9.55
C ASP A 274 18.08 32.89 9.06
N ASN A 275 18.58 32.42 7.91
CA ASN A 275 19.95 32.66 7.43
C ASN A 275 19.97 33.11 5.96
N PRO A 276 19.63 34.38 5.64
CA PRO A 276 19.45 34.84 4.26
C PRO A 276 20.72 34.82 3.41
N GLU A 277 21.89 35.15 3.97
CA GLU A 277 23.17 35.10 3.23
C GLU A 277 23.62 33.66 2.91
N LEU A 278 23.40 32.72 3.83
CA LEU A 278 23.62 31.29 3.59
C LEU A 278 22.69 30.77 2.49
N ARG A 279 21.42 31.19 2.50
CA ARG A 279 20.49 30.82 1.43
C ARG A 279 20.95 31.37 0.07
N ALA A 280 21.39 32.63 0.01
CA ALA A 280 21.92 33.23 -1.22
C ALA A 280 23.17 32.49 -1.74
N LEU A 281 24.03 31.99 -0.84
CA LEU A 281 25.19 31.16 -1.18
C LEU A 281 24.75 29.82 -1.81
N CYS A 282 23.76 29.13 -1.22
CA CYS A 282 23.18 27.90 -1.78
C CYS A 282 22.51 28.13 -3.14
N ASP A 283 21.68 29.17 -3.28
CA ASP A 283 20.99 29.53 -4.52
C ASP A 283 22.00 29.84 -5.65
N SER A 284 23.16 30.43 -5.33
CA SER A 284 24.27 30.68 -6.28
C SER A 284 24.96 29.39 -6.74
N TYR A 285 25.36 28.51 -5.82
CA TYR A 285 25.99 27.22 -6.15
C TYR A 285 25.04 26.33 -6.96
N GLY A 286 23.74 26.35 -6.65
CA GLY A 286 22.73 25.64 -7.42
C GLY A 286 22.58 26.12 -8.87
N ALA A 287 22.88 27.40 -9.15
CA ALA A 287 22.97 27.92 -10.52
C ALA A 287 24.28 27.49 -11.21
N ALA A 288 25.41 27.48 -10.49
CA ALA A 288 26.70 27.03 -11.02
C ALA A 288 26.69 25.55 -11.45
N LEU A 289 26.09 24.66 -10.65
CA LEU A 289 25.91 23.25 -11.01
C LEU A 289 25.06 23.08 -12.28
N LYS A 290 23.93 23.80 -12.39
CA LYS A 290 23.06 23.77 -13.57
C LYS A 290 23.82 24.24 -14.83
N ALA A 291 24.60 25.32 -14.72
CA ALA A 291 25.45 25.82 -15.80
C ALA A 291 26.65 24.91 -16.16
N ALA A 292 26.94 23.87 -15.36
CA ALA A 292 27.98 22.87 -15.62
C ALA A 292 27.44 21.56 -16.26
N GLY A 293 26.12 21.45 -16.46
CA GLY A 293 25.47 20.24 -16.97
C GLY A 293 25.11 19.20 -15.90
N TYR A 294 25.07 19.57 -14.61
CA TYR A 294 24.85 18.62 -13.50
C TYR A 294 23.54 17.82 -13.62
N ALA A 295 22.47 18.45 -14.10
CA ALA A 295 21.18 17.80 -14.33
C ALA A 295 21.14 16.92 -15.59
N GLU A 296 22.17 16.98 -16.44
CA GLU A 296 22.25 16.24 -17.71
C GLU A 296 23.16 15.00 -17.61
N THR A 297 24.12 14.97 -16.67
CA THR A 297 25.09 13.86 -16.56
C THR A 297 24.78 12.82 -15.49
N LEU A 298 23.96 13.14 -14.49
CA LEU A 298 23.66 12.22 -13.38
C LEU A 298 22.99 10.93 -13.86
N ASP A 299 22.00 11.06 -14.76
CA ASP A 299 21.20 9.95 -15.26
C ASP A 299 21.73 9.38 -16.60
N ALA A 300 22.49 10.19 -17.37
CA ALA A 300 22.95 9.83 -18.71
C ALA A 300 24.26 9.04 -18.77
N ILE A 301 25.02 8.93 -17.65
CA ILE A 301 26.33 8.28 -17.64
C ILE A 301 26.40 7.22 -16.52
N PRO A 302 26.36 5.91 -16.84
CA PRO A 302 26.41 4.85 -15.82
C PRO A 302 27.84 4.66 -15.26
N TYR A 303 27.92 4.20 -14.01
CA TYR A 303 29.18 3.87 -13.32
C TYR A 303 29.80 2.58 -13.86
N GLY A 304 31.04 2.64 -14.36
CA GLY A 304 31.67 1.54 -15.09
C GLY A 304 32.00 0.25 -14.30
N PHE A 305 31.82 0.22 -12.98
CA PHE A 305 31.89 -1.01 -12.15
C PHE A 305 30.54 -1.40 -11.53
N ALA A 306 29.42 -0.99 -12.12
CA ALA A 306 28.08 -1.43 -11.72
C ALA A 306 27.83 -2.94 -11.95
N ASN A 307 28.55 -3.54 -12.91
CA ASN A 307 28.31 -4.88 -13.45
C ASN A 307 29.54 -5.81 -13.19
N PHE A 308 29.37 -7.12 -13.42
CA PHE A 308 30.43 -8.12 -13.57
C PHE A 308 31.19 -7.94 -14.90
N GLY A 309 32.31 -8.64 -15.06
CA GLY A 309 33.15 -8.61 -16.28
C GLY A 309 32.47 -9.12 -17.56
N ASP A 310 31.41 -9.92 -17.45
CA ASP A 310 30.56 -10.34 -18.58
C ASP A 310 29.39 -9.39 -18.87
N GLY A 311 29.27 -8.29 -18.12
CA GLY A 311 28.23 -7.29 -18.27
C GLY A 311 26.96 -7.52 -17.44
N THR A 312 26.82 -8.64 -16.72
CA THR A 312 25.66 -8.86 -15.82
C THR A 312 25.69 -7.91 -14.60
N PRO A 313 24.57 -7.43 -14.04
CA PRO A 313 24.61 -6.51 -12.89
C PRO A 313 25.30 -7.09 -11.65
N LEU A 314 25.98 -6.26 -10.84
CA LEU A 314 26.66 -6.66 -9.59
C LEU A 314 26.00 -6.01 -8.35
N PRO A 315 24.97 -6.65 -7.73
CA PRO A 315 24.16 -6.08 -6.66
C PRO A 315 24.94 -5.80 -5.37
N ALA A 316 24.48 -4.81 -4.59
CA ALA A 316 25.09 -4.44 -3.31
C ALA A 316 25.18 -5.60 -2.29
N ASN A 317 24.25 -6.56 -2.32
CA ASN A 317 24.33 -7.76 -1.50
C ASN A 317 25.51 -8.66 -1.88
N CYS A 318 25.79 -8.84 -3.19
CA CYS A 318 26.96 -9.57 -3.67
C CYS A 318 28.27 -8.88 -3.25
N ARG A 319 28.33 -7.54 -3.34
CA ARG A 319 29.50 -6.76 -2.90
C ARG A 319 29.81 -6.95 -1.41
N ARG A 320 28.78 -6.86 -0.56
CA ARG A 320 28.88 -7.10 0.89
C ARG A 320 29.31 -8.54 1.22
N LEU A 321 28.68 -9.53 0.60
CA LEU A 321 29.02 -10.95 0.79
C LEU A 321 30.46 -11.26 0.36
N PHE A 322 30.87 -10.81 -0.83
CA PHE A 322 32.24 -10.95 -1.33
C PHE A 322 33.25 -10.34 -0.35
N ARG A 323 32.99 -9.11 0.10
CA ARG A 323 33.87 -8.37 1.03
C ARG A 323 34.07 -9.09 2.36
N ASP A 324 32.99 -9.44 3.05
CA ASP A 324 33.10 -10.12 4.34
C ASP A 324 33.68 -11.55 4.17
N GLY A 325 33.46 -12.19 3.02
CA GLY A 325 34.13 -13.44 2.62
C GLY A 325 35.64 -13.29 2.39
N TRP A 326 36.09 -12.21 1.76
CA TRP A 326 37.52 -11.89 1.54
C TRP A 326 38.25 -11.65 2.86
N ILE A 327 37.68 -10.82 3.74
CA ILE A 327 38.23 -10.55 5.07
C ILE A 327 38.34 -11.85 5.88
N GLU A 328 37.28 -12.68 5.87
CA GLU A 328 37.26 -13.94 6.61
C GLU A 328 38.25 -14.98 6.04
N ALA A 329 38.48 -14.96 4.72
CA ALA A 329 39.46 -15.82 4.07
C ALA A 329 40.90 -15.44 4.42
N GLU A 330 41.30 -14.16 4.30
CA GLU A 330 42.63 -13.70 4.70
C GLU A 330 42.86 -13.98 6.21
N ARG A 331 41.87 -13.69 7.07
CA ARG A 331 41.93 -13.95 8.51
C ARG A 331 42.09 -15.44 8.86
N LYS A 332 41.41 -16.34 8.14
CA LYS A 332 41.51 -17.80 8.34
C LYS A 332 42.62 -18.47 7.53
N ARG A 333 43.42 -17.71 6.75
CA ARG A 333 44.41 -18.22 5.79
C ARG A 333 43.82 -19.26 4.81
N LYS A 334 42.60 -19.00 4.35
CA LYS A 334 41.91 -19.75 3.30
C LYS A 334 42.08 -19.06 1.94
N PRO A 335 41.80 -19.75 0.82
CA PRO A 335 41.61 -19.08 -0.47
C PRO A 335 40.59 -17.95 -0.33
N VAL A 336 40.95 -16.77 -0.83
CA VAL A 336 40.09 -15.59 -0.95
C VAL A 336 39.02 -15.87 -2.01
N PRO A 337 37.76 -15.40 -1.86
CA PRO A 337 36.77 -15.52 -2.91
C PRO A 337 37.28 -14.89 -4.23
N PRO A 338 36.95 -15.48 -5.38
CA PRO A 338 37.18 -14.86 -6.70
C PRO A 338 36.40 -13.53 -6.81
N HIS A 339 36.88 -12.61 -7.65
CA HIS A 339 36.27 -11.29 -7.83
C HIS A 339 35.43 -11.22 -9.11
N ALA A 340 34.62 -10.17 -9.26
CA ALA A 340 33.64 -10.08 -10.35
C ALA A 340 34.23 -9.78 -11.74
N PHE A 341 35.56 -9.71 -11.87
CA PHE A 341 36.26 -9.18 -13.04
C PHE A 341 37.50 -10.00 -13.43
N GLY A 342 37.52 -11.31 -13.13
CA GLY A 342 38.56 -12.21 -13.60
C GLY A 342 38.47 -12.49 -15.12
N ASP A 343 39.46 -13.22 -15.65
CA ASP A 343 39.44 -13.73 -17.03
C ASP A 343 38.24 -14.68 -17.30
N ASP A 344 37.57 -15.14 -16.24
CA ASP A 344 36.34 -15.95 -16.23
C ASP A 344 35.04 -15.12 -16.30
N GLY A 345 35.13 -13.79 -16.32
CA GLY A 345 33.98 -12.88 -16.22
C GLY A 345 33.32 -12.83 -14.83
N GLY A 346 33.93 -13.43 -13.80
CA GLY A 346 33.36 -13.57 -12.45
C GLY A 346 32.47 -14.81 -12.23
N ALA A 347 32.56 -15.82 -13.10
CA ALA A 347 31.85 -17.08 -12.96
C ALA A 347 32.11 -17.80 -11.63
N ASP A 348 33.36 -17.87 -11.16
CA ASP A 348 33.69 -18.57 -9.91
C ASP A 348 33.07 -17.86 -8.68
N LEU A 349 32.83 -16.55 -8.74
CA LEU A 349 32.18 -15.79 -7.65
C LEU A 349 30.70 -16.15 -7.53
N ARG A 350 30.03 -16.40 -8.66
CA ARG A 350 28.64 -16.87 -8.67
C ARG A 350 28.52 -18.23 -7.96
N THR A 351 29.40 -19.18 -8.30
CA THR A 351 29.47 -20.50 -7.64
C THR A 351 29.75 -20.41 -6.13
N TRP A 352 30.52 -19.41 -5.67
CA TRP A 352 30.73 -19.18 -4.23
C TRP A 352 29.49 -18.62 -3.53
N LEU A 353 28.77 -17.69 -4.18
CA LEU A 353 27.59 -17.01 -3.64
C LEU A 353 26.36 -17.93 -3.51
N SER A 354 26.21 -18.95 -4.36
CA SER A 354 25.04 -19.84 -4.35
C SER A 354 25.14 -21.11 -3.49
N SER A 355 26.26 -21.33 -2.80
CA SER A 355 26.35 -22.44 -1.82
C SER A 355 25.88 -22.02 -0.42
N PRO A 356 25.33 -22.93 0.41
CA PRO A 356 24.90 -22.64 1.78
C PRO A 356 26.08 -22.37 2.73
N ALA A 357 25.85 -21.59 3.78
CA ALA A 357 26.84 -21.30 4.82
C ALA A 357 26.74 -22.19 6.06
N ASP A 358 25.55 -22.66 6.42
CA ASP A 358 25.29 -23.39 7.66
C ASP A 358 24.14 -24.42 7.53
N HIS A 359 23.81 -25.10 8.63
CA HIS A 359 22.81 -26.18 8.66
C HIS A 359 21.36 -25.70 8.78
N ALA A 360 21.09 -24.52 9.33
CA ALA A 360 19.74 -23.95 9.36
C ALA A 360 19.34 -23.45 7.96
N GLN A 361 20.29 -22.81 7.26
CA GLN A 361 20.22 -22.57 5.83
C GLN A 361 19.94 -23.88 5.07
N ALA A 362 20.76 -24.91 5.25
CA ALA A 362 20.58 -26.18 4.54
C ALA A 362 19.26 -26.93 4.89
N ALA A 363 18.73 -26.79 6.11
CA ALA A 363 17.45 -27.40 6.50
C ALA A 363 16.25 -26.72 5.82
N ALA A 364 16.35 -25.40 5.61
CA ALA A 364 15.43 -24.59 4.81
C ALA A 364 15.90 -24.44 3.34
N GLY A 365 16.85 -25.27 2.88
CA GLY A 365 17.43 -25.26 1.53
C GLY A 365 18.22 -24.01 1.11
N LEU A 366 18.15 -22.92 1.87
CA LEU A 366 18.69 -21.60 1.51
C LEU A 366 20.20 -21.58 1.31
N ASN A 367 20.64 -20.66 0.45
CA ASN A 367 22.05 -20.34 0.21
C ASN A 367 22.43 -18.94 0.73
N ARG A 368 23.72 -18.57 0.63
CA ARG A 368 24.23 -17.26 1.11
C ARG A 368 23.51 -16.08 0.48
N LEU A 369 23.28 -16.10 -0.82
CA LEU A 369 22.68 -14.97 -1.51
C LEU A 369 21.18 -14.86 -1.20
N ALA A 370 20.45 -15.97 -1.19
CA ALA A 370 19.03 -16.01 -0.83
C ALA A 370 18.75 -15.47 0.58
N LEU A 371 19.52 -15.90 1.60
CA LEU A 371 19.35 -15.38 2.96
C LEU A 371 19.84 -13.93 3.11
N ALA A 372 20.87 -13.51 2.36
CA ALA A 372 21.32 -12.11 2.36
C ALA A 372 20.32 -11.17 1.66
N VAL A 373 19.58 -11.66 0.66
CA VAL A 373 18.47 -10.96 0.03
C VAL A 373 17.33 -10.75 1.03
N TRP A 374 16.89 -11.82 1.72
CA TRP A 374 15.92 -11.70 2.81
C TRP A 374 16.37 -10.72 3.89
N ALA A 375 17.59 -10.88 4.43
CA ALA A 375 18.11 -10.04 5.51
C ALA A 375 18.27 -8.55 5.13
N ALA A 376 18.27 -8.23 3.83
CA ALA A 376 18.34 -6.86 3.31
C ALA A 376 16.97 -6.26 2.94
N ARG A 377 15.90 -7.05 2.85
CA ARG A 377 14.57 -6.64 2.38
C ARG A 377 13.52 -6.81 3.48
N THR A 378 13.03 -5.70 4.02
CA THR A 378 11.95 -5.69 5.04
C THR A 378 10.65 -6.25 4.49
N ASP A 379 10.37 -6.06 3.21
CA ASP A 379 9.26 -6.64 2.48
C ASP A 379 9.34 -8.19 2.42
N LEU A 380 10.52 -8.77 2.20
CA LEU A 380 10.71 -10.23 2.31
C LEU A 380 10.67 -10.72 3.76
N GLN A 381 10.99 -9.87 4.74
CA GLN A 381 10.77 -10.12 6.17
C GLN A 381 9.30 -9.95 6.60
N LEU A 382 8.43 -9.40 5.74
CA LEU A 382 6.98 -9.29 5.96
C LEU A 382 6.21 -10.39 5.20
N ALA A 383 6.61 -10.70 3.97
CA ALA A 383 6.06 -11.81 3.18
C ALA A 383 6.53 -13.19 3.70
N PHE A 384 7.75 -13.26 4.24
CA PHE A 384 8.36 -14.47 4.79
C PHE A 384 9.08 -14.17 6.13
N PRO A 385 8.37 -13.86 7.23
CA PRO A 385 8.98 -13.51 8.53
C PRO A 385 9.92 -14.59 9.10
N HIS A 386 9.71 -15.84 8.75
CA HIS A 386 10.43 -17.01 9.23
C HIS A 386 10.91 -17.88 8.05
N PRO A 387 11.88 -17.40 7.24
CA PRO A 387 12.32 -18.06 6.00
C PRO A 387 13.13 -19.33 6.27
N THR A 388 13.48 -19.60 7.53
CA THR A 388 14.14 -20.83 8.00
C THR A 388 13.22 -21.71 8.84
N SER A 389 11.94 -21.34 8.96
CA SER A 389 10.87 -22.18 9.51
C SER A 389 9.52 -21.86 8.85
N ALA A 390 8.62 -21.10 9.48
CA ALA A 390 7.19 -21.05 9.13
C ALA A 390 6.84 -20.58 7.70
N ASP A 391 7.76 -19.95 6.98
CA ASP A 391 7.53 -19.44 5.62
C ASP A 391 8.46 -20.06 4.58
N ALA A 392 9.33 -20.98 5.01
CA ALA A 392 10.52 -21.36 4.29
C ALA A 392 10.21 -22.00 2.90
N ALA A 393 9.11 -22.77 2.77
CA ALA A 393 8.63 -23.31 1.49
C ALA A 393 8.10 -22.23 0.55
N ALA A 394 7.39 -21.24 1.08
CA ALA A 394 6.86 -20.14 0.29
C ALA A 394 8.01 -19.22 -0.16
N PHE A 395 9.00 -19.00 0.71
CA PHE A 395 10.21 -18.25 0.35
C PHE A 395 11.08 -19.00 -0.67
N ALA A 396 11.04 -20.34 -0.66
CA ALA A 396 11.67 -21.15 -1.68
C ALA A 396 11.10 -20.91 -3.06
N VAL A 397 9.77 -21.06 -3.18
CA VAL A 397 9.02 -20.80 -4.41
C VAL A 397 9.15 -19.34 -4.83
N TRP A 398 9.21 -18.38 -3.89
CA TRP A 398 9.50 -16.98 -4.21
C TRP A 398 10.87 -16.83 -4.87
N CYS A 399 11.93 -17.42 -4.31
CA CYS A 399 13.27 -17.32 -4.89
C CYS A 399 13.29 -17.84 -6.33
N GLU A 400 12.72 -19.04 -6.55
CA GLU A 400 12.69 -19.74 -7.84
C GLU A 400 11.94 -18.99 -8.94
N ASN A 401 10.93 -18.18 -8.60
CA ASN A 401 10.10 -17.47 -9.58
C ASN A 401 10.39 -15.97 -9.59
N SER A 402 10.10 -15.30 -8.48
CA SER A 402 10.08 -13.84 -8.39
C SER A 402 11.42 -13.25 -7.96
N GLY A 403 12.21 -13.99 -7.18
CA GLY A 403 13.63 -13.67 -6.98
C GLY A 403 14.37 -13.55 -8.32
N ALA A 404 14.10 -14.48 -9.25
CA ALA A 404 14.61 -14.46 -10.62
C ALA A 404 14.02 -13.31 -11.45
N SER A 405 12.69 -13.17 -11.54
CA SER A 405 12.07 -12.14 -12.40
C SER A 405 12.36 -10.70 -11.94
N GLU A 406 12.45 -10.45 -10.62
CA GLU A 406 12.87 -9.16 -10.05
C GLU A 406 14.38 -8.88 -10.25
N SER A 407 15.15 -9.85 -10.79
CA SER A 407 16.63 -9.80 -10.88
C SER A 407 17.35 -9.62 -9.54
N VAL A 408 16.70 -9.98 -8.43
CA VAL A 408 17.22 -9.85 -7.06
C VAL A 408 17.97 -11.12 -6.61
N LEU A 409 17.53 -12.28 -7.08
CA LEU A 409 18.25 -13.55 -7.04
C LEU A 409 18.41 -14.08 -8.47
N PRO A 410 19.61 -14.00 -9.07
CA PRO A 410 19.83 -14.61 -10.38
C PRO A 410 19.73 -16.13 -10.29
N ASP A 411 19.31 -16.76 -11.40
CA ASP A 411 18.91 -18.17 -11.56
C ASP A 411 19.79 -19.20 -10.86
N TRP A 412 21.06 -18.88 -10.65
CA TRP A 412 22.07 -19.76 -10.08
C TRP A 412 21.95 -20.02 -8.54
N ALA A 413 20.83 -19.77 -7.82
CA ALA A 413 20.76 -19.82 -6.32
C ALA A 413 19.38 -20.01 -5.50
N MET A 414 18.79 -21.22 -5.22
CA MET A 414 17.37 -21.46 -4.64
C MET A 414 17.10 -22.51 -3.39
N PRO A 415 15.88 -22.66 -2.65
CA PRO A 415 15.52 -23.23 -1.19
C PRO A 415 14.30 -24.26 -0.71
N VAL A 416 13.75 -24.41 0.61
CA VAL A 416 12.56 -25.26 1.26
C VAL A 416 11.87 -24.93 2.74
N ALA A 417 10.92 -25.73 3.45
CA ALA A 417 9.56 -25.68 4.30
C ALA A 417 9.11 -25.41 5.92
N PRO A 418 7.75 -25.41 6.42
CA PRO A 418 7.05 -24.75 7.70
C PRO A 418 5.98 -25.40 8.82
N VAL A 419 5.21 -24.68 9.80
CA VAL A 419 4.25 -25.14 11.01
C VAL A 419 2.90 -24.33 11.62
N SER A 420 2.38 -24.29 12.95
CA SER A 420 0.90 -23.99 13.49
C SER A 420 0.47 -23.49 15.05
N PRO A 421 -0.86 -23.18 15.54
CA PRO A 421 -1.40 -22.33 16.77
C PRO A 421 -2.40 -22.75 18.06
N SER A 422 -3.48 -21.97 18.61
CA SER A 422 -4.09 -21.79 20.09
C SER A 422 -5.69 -21.88 20.55
N GLU A 423 -6.29 -21.31 21.73
CA GLU A 423 -7.70 -21.49 22.47
C GLU A 423 -8.46 -20.40 23.50
N PRO A 424 -9.84 -20.38 23.91
CA PRO A 424 -10.68 -19.34 24.76
C PRO A 424 -12.06 -19.67 25.63
N VAL A 425 -13.06 -18.72 25.99
CA VAL A 425 -14.34 -18.82 26.95
C VAL A 425 -15.70 -17.88 26.79
N GLU A 426 -16.78 -17.82 27.72
CA GLU A 426 -18.31 -17.49 27.54
C GLU A 426 -19.20 -16.22 28.03
N ASP A 427 -19.10 -15.52 29.20
CA ASP A 427 -20.17 -14.58 29.77
C ASP A 427 -20.59 -13.32 28.94
N PHE A 428 -21.77 -12.67 29.14
CA PHE A 428 -22.03 -11.34 28.50
C PHE A 428 -21.15 -10.21 29.08
N GLY A 429 -20.48 -9.51 28.19
CA GLY A 429 -19.60 -8.36 28.42
C GLY A 429 -18.70 -8.15 27.20
N VAL A 430 -17.78 -7.20 27.27
CA VAL A 430 -16.93 -6.83 26.12
C VAL A 430 -15.47 -6.58 26.53
N ASN A 431 -14.51 -7.10 25.76
CA ASN A 431 -13.10 -6.73 25.88
C ASN A 431 -12.83 -5.52 24.97
N LEU A 432 -12.60 -4.34 25.53
CA LEU A 432 -12.17 -3.15 24.78
C LEU A 432 -10.65 -3.14 24.66
N LEU A 433 -10.11 -3.51 23.51
CA LEU A 433 -8.66 -3.57 23.24
C LEU A 433 -8.20 -2.29 22.54
N GLY A 434 -7.18 -1.59 23.04
CA GLY A 434 -6.49 -0.56 22.26
C GLY A 434 -5.78 0.55 23.03
N TYR A 435 -5.60 1.71 22.38
CA TYR A 435 -4.72 2.81 22.81
C TYR A 435 -5.31 3.74 23.89
N LEU A 436 -6.02 3.18 24.87
CA LEU A 436 -6.84 3.93 25.84
C LEU A 436 -6.04 4.97 26.66
N THR A 437 -4.74 4.72 26.88
CA THR A 437 -3.82 5.59 27.63
C THR A 437 -3.04 6.60 26.77
N ALA A 438 -3.28 6.68 25.46
CA ALA A 438 -2.50 7.52 24.53
C ALA A 438 -3.16 8.87 24.19
N GLU A 439 -2.40 9.96 24.15
CA GLU A 439 -2.83 11.29 23.64
C GLU A 439 -2.90 11.35 22.09
N LEU A 440 -3.47 10.31 21.47
CA LEU A 440 -3.68 10.22 20.02
C LEU A 440 -5.12 10.60 19.65
N GLY A 441 -5.37 10.95 18.38
CA GLY A 441 -6.74 11.09 17.86
C GLY A 441 -7.56 9.83 18.10
N LEU A 442 -6.97 8.67 17.81
CA LEU A 442 -7.50 7.33 18.07
C LEU A 442 -7.56 6.94 19.55
N GLY A 443 -6.72 7.55 20.39
CA GLY A 443 -6.74 7.31 21.84
C GLY A 443 -7.82 8.14 22.53
N GLU A 444 -8.03 9.38 22.08
CA GLU A 444 -9.19 10.19 22.45
C GLU A 444 -10.46 9.62 21.84
N MET A 445 -10.39 8.97 20.67
CA MET A 445 -11.45 8.09 20.22
C MET A 445 -11.62 6.98 21.23
N GLY A 446 -10.63 6.10 21.43
CA GLY A 446 -10.56 5.03 22.44
C GLY A 446 -11.06 5.35 23.85
N ARG A 447 -10.92 6.59 24.35
CA ARG A 447 -11.43 7.05 25.66
C ARG A 447 -12.83 7.58 25.62
N ILE A 448 -13.18 8.34 24.59
CA ILE A 448 -14.57 8.62 24.29
C ILE A 448 -15.28 7.26 24.12
N VAL A 449 -14.59 6.30 23.51
CA VAL A 449 -14.79 4.85 23.37
C VAL A 449 -14.38 4.03 24.59
N HIS A 450 -14.25 4.66 25.74
CA HIS A 450 -14.39 4.06 27.08
C HIS A 450 -15.56 4.72 27.84
N ASP A 451 -15.94 5.91 27.41
CA ASP A 451 -16.83 6.78 28.14
C ASP A 451 -18.32 6.42 28.06
N ALA A 452 -18.90 5.46 27.29
CA ALA A 452 -20.37 5.14 27.22
C ALA A 452 -20.93 3.68 27.31
N ILE A 453 -20.18 2.61 27.04
CA ILE A 453 -20.67 1.23 27.22
C ILE A 453 -21.24 1.00 28.64
N ALA A 454 -20.78 1.74 29.66
CA ALA A 454 -21.31 1.65 31.03
C ALA A 454 -22.46 2.63 31.40
N HIS A 455 -23.17 3.22 30.42
CA HIS A 455 -24.50 3.88 30.54
C HIS A 455 -25.56 3.02 29.89
N ALA A 456 -25.24 2.56 28.67
CA ALA A 456 -25.71 1.28 28.18
C ALA A 456 -25.61 0.19 29.28
N GLY A 457 -24.67 0.32 30.22
CA GLY A 457 -24.64 -0.42 31.48
C GLY A 457 -24.12 -1.84 31.28
N VAL A 458 -23.20 -1.99 30.33
CA VAL A 458 -22.58 -3.25 29.91
C VAL A 458 -21.18 -3.36 30.51
N ASP A 459 -20.83 -4.55 31.01
CA ASP A 459 -19.51 -4.82 31.60
C ASP A 459 -18.41 -4.79 30.53
N VAL A 460 -17.36 -3.99 30.77
CA VAL A 460 -16.18 -3.87 29.90
C VAL A 460 -14.90 -4.28 30.64
N VAL A 461 -14.03 -5.02 29.97
CA VAL A 461 -12.62 -5.26 30.35
C VAL A 461 -11.74 -4.50 29.37
N SER A 462 -10.82 -3.67 29.86
CA SER A 462 -9.86 -2.93 29.03
C SER A 462 -8.60 -3.77 28.78
N VAL A 463 -8.25 -4.00 27.51
CA VAL A 463 -7.02 -4.69 27.11
C VAL A 463 -6.07 -3.66 26.49
N LEU A 464 -4.90 -3.46 27.08
CA LEU A 464 -4.01 -2.37 26.70
C LEU A 464 -2.96 -2.83 25.67
N GLU A 465 -3.01 -2.27 24.47
CA GLU A 465 -1.96 -2.44 23.44
C GLU A 465 -0.81 -1.46 23.72
N GLU A 466 0.11 -1.88 24.58
CA GLU A 466 1.28 -1.10 25.02
C GLU A 466 2.60 -1.45 24.29
N LYS A 467 2.57 -2.36 23.30
CA LYS A 467 3.75 -2.79 22.52
C LYS A 467 3.92 -1.96 21.25
N ALA A 468 2.82 -1.58 20.61
CA ALA A 468 2.82 -0.82 19.36
C ALA A 468 3.10 0.70 19.52
N VAL A 469 3.14 1.23 20.75
CA VAL A 469 3.24 2.67 21.02
C VAL A 469 4.53 3.04 21.76
N SER A 470 5.30 3.98 21.19
CA SER A 470 6.55 4.49 21.78
C SER A 470 6.35 5.60 22.83
N ASN A 471 5.29 6.40 22.71
CA ASN A 471 4.98 7.50 23.62
C ASN A 471 4.05 7.05 24.75
N ARG A 472 4.57 7.05 25.99
CA ARG A 472 3.78 6.79 27.21
C ARG A 472 3.32 8.10 27.83
N THR A 473 2.06 8.45 27.60
CA THR A 473 1.43 9.67 28.12
C THR A 473 0.83 9.47 29.50
N GLY A 474 0.67 10.56 30.26
CA GLY A 474 0.30 10.55 31.68
C GLY A 474 -1.19 10.31 31.99
N ILE A 475 -1.88 9.59 31.11
CA ILE A 475 -3.31 9.27 31.26
C ILE A 475 -3.46 8.07 32.19
N GLU A 476 -4.36 8.16 33.17
CA GLU A 476 -4.63 7.05 34.10
C GLU A 476 -5.24 5.84 33.36
N ARG A 477 -4.85 4.63 33.76
CA ARG A 477 -5.40 3.40 33.17
C ARG A 477 -6.87 3.24 33.58
N PRO A 478 -7.77 2.80 32.68
CA PRO A 478 -9.12 2.43 33.05
C PRO A 478 -9.14 1.39 34.18
N SER A 479 -10.01 1.59 35.16
CA SER A 479 -10.23 0.68 36.31
C SER A 479 -10.67 -0.74 35.90
N THR A 480 -11.03 -0.91 34.63
CA THR A 480 -11.50 -2.14 34.00
C THR A 480 -10.38 -2.97 33.36
N THR A 481 -9.11 -2.59 33.53
CA THR A 481 -7.96 -3.27 32.89
C THR A 481 -7.82 -4.74 33.33
N GLY A 482 -7.72 -5.69 32.39
CA GLY A 482 -7.58 -7.11 32.70
C GLY A 482 -7.31 -8.03 31.50
N ASP A 483 -7.16 -9.32 31.77
CA ASP A 483 -6.98 -10.35 30.74
C ASP A 483 -8.28 -10.58 29.92
N PRO A 484 -8.17 -10.90 28.61
CA PRO A 484 -9.33 -11.07 27.75
C PRO A 484 -10.15 -12.30 28.15
N ARG A 485 -11.41 -12.07 28.54
CA ARG A 485 -12.31 -13.15 28.99
C ARG A 485 -13.61 -13.21 28.20
N PHE A 486 -14.16 -12.07 27.79
CA PHE A 486 -15.50 -12.00 27.23
C PHE A 486 -15.58 -12.53 25.79
N PRO A 487 -16.75 -13.00 25.32
CA PRO A 487 -16.98 -13.50 23.98
C PRO A 487 -16.97 -12.41 22.91
N VAL A 488 -17.18 -11.14 23.28
CA VAL A 488 -17.14 -9.98 22.38
C VAL A 488 -15.89 -9.16 22.66
N SER A 489 -15.17 -8.73 21.62
CA SER A 489 -14.02 -7.81 21.69
C SER A 489 -14.22 -6.62 20.76
N VAL A 490 -14.04 -5.38 21.24
CA VAL A 490 -14.04 -4.12 20.48
C VAL A 490 -12.59 -3.63 20.33
N LEU A 491 -12.15 -3.26 19.13
CA LEU A 491 -10.74 -3.07 18.79
C LEU A 491 -10.40 -1.60 18.44
N ALA A 492 -10.09 -0.80 19.47
CA ALA A 492 -9.62 0.59 19.47
C ALA A 492 -8.19 0.81 18.93
N VAL A 493 -7.94 0.35 17.70
CA VAL A 493 -6.66 0.39 16.96
C VAL A 493 -6.90 0.46 15.46
N ASN A 494 -6.12 1.24 14.68
CA ASN A 494 -6.16 1.23 13.20
C ASN A 494 -5.67 -0.10 12.59
N ALA A 495 -5.66 -0.30 11.26
CA ALA A 495 -5.62 -1.66 10.64
C ALA A 495 -4.24 -2.19 10.35
N ASP A 496 -3.41 -1.30 9.83
CA ASP A 496 -1.97 -1.31 9.98
C ASP A 496 -1.58 -1.76 11.40
N GLN A 497 -2.42 -1.44 12.40
CA GLN A 497 -2.32 -1.88 13.78
C GLN A 497 -3.23 -3.06 14.20
N THR A 498 -4.26 -3.45 13.44
CA THR A 498 -5.22 -4.49 13.85
C THR A 498 -4.57 -5.85 13.73
N ARG A 499 -3.99 -6.24 12.58
CA ARG A 499 -3.19 -7.48 12.49
C ARG A 499 -2.16 -7.54 13.63
N LEU A 500 -1.49 -6.43 13.90
CA LEU A 500 -0.46 -6.33 14.94
C LEU A 500 -1.05 -6.60 16.34
N ALA A 501 -2.19 -5.99 16.67
CA ALA A 501 -2.90 -6.22 17.93
C ALA A 501 -3.33 -7.68 18.11
N LEU A 502 -3.87 -8.33 17.06
CA LEU A 502 -4.26 -9.74 17.11
C LEU A 502 -3.03 -10.66 17.30
N ALA A 503 -1.93 -10.39 16.58
CA ALA A 503 -0.69 -11.13 16.71
C ALA A 503 0.00 -10.91 18.09
N ASN A 504 -0.18 -9.72 18.67
CA ASN A 504 0.28 -9.40 20.02
C ASN A 504 -0.59 -10.03 21.12
N HIS A 505 -1.85 -10.35 20.84
CA HIS A 505 -2.84 -10.80 21.81
C HIS A 505 -3.72 -11.96 21.27
N PRO A 506 -3.14 -13.13 20.90
CA PRO A 506 -3.89 -14.24 20.30
C PRO A 506 -5.06 -14.74 21.16
N ASP A 507 -4.92 -14.68 22.49
CA ASP A 507 -5.97 -15.12 23.43
C ASP A 507 -7.13 -14.10 23.56
N ALA A 508 -6.97 -12.87 23.04
CA ALA A 508 -8.02 -11.85 22.97
C ALA A 508 -8.91 -11.97 21.72
N VAL A 509 -8.60 -12.91 20.83
CA VAL A 509 -9.14 -12.94 19.45
C VAL A 509 -9.53 -14.33 18.99
N HIS A 510 -8.81 -15.37 19.43
CA HIS A 510 -9.14 -16.76 19.10
C HIS A 510 -10.54 -17.12 19.60
N ASP A 511 -11.38 -17.63 18.70
CA ASP A 511 -12.76 -18.13 18.93
C ASP A 511 -13.73 -17.12 19.60
N ARG A 512 -13.48 -15.81 19.45
CA ARG A 512 -14.32 -14.68 19.92
C ARG A 512 -15.00 -13.93 18.77
N TYR A 513 -16.06 -13.19 19.07
CA TYR A 513 -16.71 -12.23 18.17
C TYR A 513 -16.04 -10.86 18.29
N ARG A 514 -15.80 -10.21 17.16
CA ARG A 514 -14.83 -9.11 17.05
C ARG A 514 -15.48 -7.91 16.35
N ILE A 515 -15.30 -6.73 16.95
CA ILE A 515 -15.88 -5.43 16.61
C ILE A 515 -14.70 -4.45 16.53
N GLY A 516 -14.80 -3.37 15.75
CA GLY A 516 -13.66 -2.49 15.48
C GLY A 516 -13.47 -1.24 16.38
N LEU A 517 -12.86 -0.21 15.78
CA LEU A 517 -12.63 1.22 16.12
C LEU A 517 -11.33 1.78 15.46
N TRP A 518 -11.46 2.41 14.28
CA TRP A 518 -10.65 2.18 13.08
C TRP A 518 -10.74 3.40 12.08
N ALA A 519 -9.74 4.26 11.72
CA ALA A 519 -9.89 5.69 11.23
C ALA A 519 -9.36 6.19 9.81
N TRP A 520 -10.08 7.06 9.03
CA TRP A 520 -9.69 7.63 7.68
C TRP A 520 -10.42 8.92 7.17
N GLU A 521 -9.92 9.54 6.08
CA GLU A 521 -10.38 10.84 5.53
C GLU A 521 -10.58 11.01 4.00
N LEU A 522 -10.35 10.06 3.09
CA LEU A 522 -10.57 10.24 1.63
C LEU A 522 -11.83 9.53 1.09
N GLU A 523 -12.36 10.00 -0.04
CA GLU A 523 -13.56 9.47 -0.75
C GLU A 523 -13.41 8.02 -1.19
N ASP A 524 -12.19 7.60 -1.53
CA ASP A 524 -11.83 6.20 -1.60
C ASP A 524 -10.71 5.85 -0.62
N PHE A 525 -10.51 4.55 -0.38
CA PHE A 525 -9.59 4.01 0.59
C PHE A 525 -9.30 2.54 0.15
N PRO A 526 -8.04 2.20 -0.16
CA PRO A 526 -7.75 2.03 -1.61
C PRO A 526 -7.37 0.61 -2.18
N GLU A 527 -6.11 0.28 -2.63
CA GLU A 527 -5.49 -1.11 -2.68
C GLU A 527 -4.00 -1.49 -2.15
N TRP A 528 -3.38 -0.88 -1.09
CA TRP A 528 -2.62 -1.26 0.19
C TRP A 528 -3.02 -1.37 1.81
N GLN A 529 -4.05 -1.23 2.80
CA GLN A 529 -5.49 -0.81 3.33
C GLN A 529 -7.11 -1.41 3.16
N HIS A 530 -8.06 -2.34 3.66
CA HIS A 530 -8.71 -3.43 4.61
C HIS A 530 -8.16 -4.70 5.40
N GLU A 531 -8.01 -5.93 4.84
CA GLU A 531 -7.89 -7.35 5.38
C GLU A 531 -8.61 -7.75 6.68
N ALA A 532 -8.50 -6.95 7.73
CA ALA A 532 -8.97 -7.26 9.05
C ALA A 532 -10.50 -7.39 9.15
N PHE A 533 -11.23 -7.34 8.03
CA PHE A 533 -12.56 -7.93 7.88
C PHE A 533 -12.59 -9.42 8.15
N GLY A 534 -11.71 -10.21 7.52
CA GLY A 534 -11.56 -11.63 7.87
C GLY A 534 -11.15 -11.81 9.34
N MET A 535 -10.60 -10.75 9.93
CA MET A 535 -10.20 -10.68 11.32
C MET A 535 -11.23 -10.02 12.27
N VAL A 536 -12.41 -9.57 11.79
CA VAL A 536 -13.54 -9.14 12.62
C VAL A 536 -14.87 -9.73 12.18
N ASP A 537 -15.98 -9.24 12.76
CA ASP A 537 -17.34 -9.70 12.51
C ASP A 537 -18.34 -8.57 12.19
N GLU A 538 -18.11 -7.32 12.65
CA GLU A 538 -18.87 -6.12 12.29
C GLU A 538 -18.13 -4.80 12.56
N VAL A 539 -18.69 -3.66 12.09
CA VAL A 539 -17.98 -2.38 11.90
C VAL A 539 -18.94 -1.12 11.86
N TRP A 540 -18.64 0.07 12.43
CA TRP A 540 -19.54 1.26 12.60
C TRP A 540 -18.87 2.69 12.36
N THR A 541 -19.48 3.83 11.95
CA THR A 541 -18.75 5.14 11.69
C THR A 541 -19.57 6.47 11.71
N VAL A 542 -19.03 7.60 12.25
CA VAL A 542 -19.81 8.78 12.76
C VAL A 542 -20.54 9.54 11.68
N SER A 543 -19.89 9.61 10.53
CA SER A 543 -20.21 10.55 9.48
C SER A 543 -20.47 9.77 8.22
N ASP A 544 -21.46 10.26 7.52
CA ASP A 544 -22.04 9.63 6.36
C ASP A 544 -21.02 9.59 5.21
N PHE A 545 -20.20 10.64 5.08
CA PHE A 545 -19.05 10.68 4.16
C PHE A 545 -18.11 9.48 4.37
N CYS A 546 -17.74 9.25 5.62
CA CYS A 546 -16.96 8.08 5.96
C CYS A 546 -17.79 6.83 5.65
N ARG A 547 -18.99 6.63 6.21
CA ARG A 547 -19.81 5.41 6.01
C ARG A 547 -19.84 4.97 4.56
N GLU A 548 -20.35 5.86 3.71
CA GLU A 548 -20.58 5.61 2.28
C GLU A 548 -19.32 5.09 1.61
N SER A 549 -18.21 5.75 1.91
CA SER A 549 -16.89 5.45 1.42
C SER A 549 -16.49 3.98 1.70
N PHE A 550 -16.69 3.41 2.91
CA PHE A 550 -16.32 2.00 3.18
C PHE A 550 -17.43 0.95 3.05
N ALA A 551 -18.69 1.33 3.29
CA ALA A 551 -19.83 0.47 2.98
C ALA A 551 -19.85 0.07 1.50
N ALA A 552 -19.34 0.94 0.60
CA ALA A 552 -19.12 0.65 -0.82
C ALA A 552 -18.18 -0.54 -1.11
N HIS A 553 -17.48 -1.08 -0.11
CA HIS A 553 -16.46 -2.12 -0.27
C HIS A 553 -16.57 -3.31 0.74
N SER A 554 -17.61 -3.40 1.56
CA SER A 554 -17.64 -4.28 2.76
C SER A 554 -18.24 -5.69 2.58
N PRO A 555 -17.66 -6.75 3.20
CA PRO A 555 -18.25 -8.06 3.39
C PRO A 555 -18.88 -8.29 4.79
N VAL A 556 -18.67 -7.40 5.76
CA VAL A 556 -19.25 -7.46 7.14
C VAL A 556 -20.24 -6.30 7.37
N PRO A 557 -21.16 -6.36 8.36
CA PRO A 557 -22.16 -5.33 8.58
C PRO A 557 -21.55 -3.95 8.83
N VAL A 558 -22.19 -2.91 8.29
CA VAL A 558 -21.73 -1.53 8.49
C VAL A 558 -22.79 -0.51 8.81
N LYS A 559 -22.45 0.38 9.74
CA LYS A 559 -23.44 1.23 10.43
C LYS A 559 -22.88 2.61 10.81
N THR A 560 -23.73 3.55 11.19
CA THR A 560 -23.33 4.85 11.71
C THR A 560 -24.00 5.10 13.05
N ILE A 561 -23.18 5.35 14.06
CA ILE A 561 -23.54 5.98 15.31
C ILE A 561 -23.21 7.47 15.06
N PRO A 562 -24.19 8.36 14.76
CA PRO A 562 -23.88 9.69 14.23
C PRO A 562 -23.37 10.72 15.27
N VAL A 563 -22.11 11.21 15.13
CA VAL A 563 -21.27 11.96 16.12
C VAL A 563 -21.93 12.74 17.26
N PRO A 564 -21.24 12.96 18.39
CA PRO A 564 -21.59 14.02 19.33
C PRO A 564 -20.58 15.16 19.29
N VAL A 565 -21.03 16.35 19.68
CA VAL A 565 -20.12 17.51 19.86
C VAL A 565 -20.30 18.10 21.27
N ARG A 566 -19.22 18.03 22.08
CA ARG A 566 -19.16 18.45 23.49
C ARG A 566 -19.46 19.95 23.52
N ASP A 567 -20.58 20.37 24.12
CA ASP A 567 -20.92 21.79 24.20
C ASP A 567 -19.87 22.53 25.05
N PRO A 568 -19.06 23.43 24.46
CA PRO A 568 -18.02 24.14 25.19
C PRO A 568 -18.55 25.43 25.84
N GLY A 569 -19.85 25.69 25.76
CA GLY A 569 -20.47 26.99 26.03
C GLY A 569 -20.30 27.98 24.88
N THR A 570 -21.13 29.02 24.87
CA THR A 570 -21.05 30.10 23.88
C THR A 570 -19.87 31.03 24.16
N THR A 571 -18.86 31.04 23.29
CA THR A 571 -17.72 31.98 23.36
C THR A 571 -17.82 33.15 22.38
N VAL A 572 -18.91 33.25 21.59
CA VAL A 572 -19.11 34.33 20.61
C VAL A 572 -19.11 35.68 21.30
N ARG A 573 -18.19 36.55 20.90
CA ARG A 573 -18.10 37.94 21.36
C ARG A 573 -18.47 38.88 20.23
N ALA A 574 -19.25 39.92 20.51
CA ALA A 574 -19.46 40.99 19.56
C ALA A 574 -18.12 41.67 19.21
N ARG A 575 -17.83 41.82 17.91
CA ARG A 575 -16.60 42.42 17.38
C ARG A 575 -16.40 43.82 17.97
N GLU A 576 -15.24 44.08 18.57
CA GLU A 576 -14.90 45.41 19.08
C GLU A 576 -14.51 46.33 17.92
N ASN A 577 -15.23 47.44 17.77
CA ASN A 577 -14.91 48.49 16.79
C ASN A 577 -13.45 48.94 16.91
N GLY A 578 -12.73 48.92 15.79
CA GLY A 578 -11.32 49.31 15.72
C GLY A 578 -10.30 48.20 16.06
N LYS A 579 -10.72 46.95 16.34
CA LYS A 579 -9.79 45.81 16.39
C LYS A 579 -9.72 45.08 15.04
N PRO A 580 -8.53 44.55 14.69
CA PRO A 580 -8.35 43.81 13.44
C PRO A 580 -9.05 42.45 13.49
N VAL A 581 -9.53 41.98 12.35
CA VAL A 581 -10.18 40.67 12.16
C VAL A 581 -9.12 39.56 12.22
N ARG A 582 -9.37 38.53 13.03
CA ARG A 582 -8.49 37.35 13.17
C ARG A 582 -9.10 36.13 12.52
N PHE A 583 -8.45 35.66 11.46
CA PHE A 583 -8.66 34.34 10.92
C PHE A 583 -7.78 33.34 11.66
N LEU A 584 -8.34 32.20 12.05
CA LEU A 584 -7.65 31.12 12.75
C LEU A 584 -7.67 29.85 11.90
N PHE A 585 -6.51 29.22 11.75
CA PHE A 585 -6.41 27.81 11.35
C PHE A 585 -5.61 27.04 12.40
N ALA A 586 -6.06 25.82 12.76
CA ALA A 586 -5.41 24.98 13.75
C ALA A 586 -5.26 23.54 13.23
N PHE A 587 -4.02 23.04 13.19
CA PHE A 587 -3.72 21.69 12.70
C PHE A 587 -2.52 21.03 13.41
N ASP A 588 -2.23 19.80 13.00
CA ASP A 588 -1.08 18.98 13.40
C ASP A 588 -0.38 18.48 12.11
N PHE A 589 0.95 18.55 12.05
CA PHE A 589 1.71 18.01 10.92
C PHE A 589 1.64 16.47 10.83
N ASN A 590 1.40 15.77 11.95
CA ASN A 590 1.15 14.32 11.94
C ASN A 590 -0.13 13.94 11.18
N SER A 591 -1.04 14.88 10.91
CA SER A 591 -2.24 14.67 10.08
C SER A 591 -2.01 14.92 8.58
N VAL A 592 -0.75 14.85 8.13
CA VAL A 592 -0.23 15.21 6.79
C VAL A 592 -0.46 16.68 6.45
N GLY A 593 0.62 17.47 6.49
CA GLY A 593 0.59 18.92 6.24
C GLY A 593 0.00 19.29 4.86
N GLN A 594 0.17 18.43 3.86
CA GLN A 594 -0.35 18.55 2.50
C GLN A 594 -1.89 18.42 2.46
N ARG A 595 -2.47 17.52 3.27
CA ARG A 595 -3.93 17.40 3.45
C ARG A 595 -4.49 18.60 4.20
N LYS A 596 -3.81 19.06 5.26
CA LYS A 596 -4.24 20.22 6.07
C LYS A 596 -4.01 21.57 5.35
N ASN A 597 -3.11 21.61 4.37
CA ASN A 597 -2.91 22.72 3.41
C ASN A 597 -2.70 24.13 4.03
N PRO A 598 -1.84 24.32 5.06
CA PRO A 598 -1.61 25.63 5.67
C PRO A 598 -1.08 26.67 4.66
N TRP A 599 -0.30 26.24 3.66
CA TRP A 599 0.18 27.12 2.58
C TRP A 599 -0.96 27.64 1.69
N GLY A 600 -2.05 26.89 1.54
CA GLY A 600 -3.28 27.35 0.89
C GLY A 600 -3.90 28.50 1.66
N THR A 601 -4.09 28.33 2.98
CA THR A 601 -4.61 29.37 3.88
C THR A 601 -3.75 30.64 3.88
N VAL A 602 -2.41 30.51 3.91
CA VAL A 602 -1.49 31.65 3.77
C VAL A 602 -1.69 32.39 2.44
N ARG A 603 -1.72 31.65 1.32
CA ARG A 603 -1.85 32.24 -0.02
C ARG A 603 -3.21 32.89 -0.24
N ALA A 604 -4.29 32.27 0.25
CA ALA A 604 -5.64 32.85 0.21
C ALA A 604 -5.71 34.16 1.02
N PHE A 605 -5.13 34.21 2.21
CA PHE A 605 -5.07 35.43 3.03
C PHE A 605 -4.26 36.56 2.35
N GLN A 606 -3.10 36.23 1.77
CA GLN A 606 -2.28 37.18 1.01
C GLN A 606 -3.05 37.74 -0.21
N ARG A 607 -3.74 36.88 -0.97
CA ARG A 607 -4.64 37.25 -2.09
C ARG A 607 -5.89 38.02 -1.65
N ALA A 608 -6.40 37.77 -0.44
CA ALA A 608 -7.59 38.42 0.08
C ALA A 608 -7.38 39.91 0.31
N PHE A 609 -6.20 40.27 0.84
CA PHE A 609 -6.02 41.53 1.56
C PHE A 609 -4.90 42.46 1.09
N GLY A 610 -3.93 42.01 0.27
CA GLY A 610 -2.90 42.91 -0.29
C GLY A 610 -2.10 43.63 0.81
N GLU A 611 -2.20 44.96 0.88
CA GLU A 611 -1.56 45.81 1.91
C GLU A 611 -2.45 46.13 3.13
N ARG A 612 -3.68 45.60 3.21
CA ARG A 612 -4.66 45.91 4.27
C ARG A 612 -4.16 45.46 5.65
N ASP A 613 -4.30 46.34 6.66
CA ASP A 613 -3.65 46.22 7.98
C ASP A 613 -4.61 46.02 9.17
N ASP A 614 -5.93 46.02 8.96
CA ASP A 614 -6.96 45.63 9.95
C ASP A 614 -7.29 44.12 9.94
N VAL A 615 -6.40 43.28 9.39
CA VAL A 615 -6.58 41.82 9.27
C VAL A 615 -5.35 41.05 9.77
N ARG A 616 -5.56 39.90 10.42
CA ARG A 616 -4.50 39.00 10.91
C ARG A 616 -4.87 37.55 10.63
N LEU A 617 -3.86 36.73 10.36
CA LEU A 617 -4.00 35.27 10.26
C LEU A 617 -3.17 34.62 11.37
N VAL A 618 -3.78 33.73 12.14
CA VAL A 618 -3.09 32.88 13.12
C VAL A 618 -3.11 31.44 12.61
N ILE A 619 -1.93 30.85 12.46
CA ILE A 619 -1.79 29.43 12.14
C ILE A 619 -1.20 28.73 13.38
N LYS A 620 -2.03 27.97 14.08
CA LYS A 620 -1.61 27.06 15.14
C LYS A 620 -1.19 25.73 14.47
N SER A 621 0.07 25.32 14.64
CA SER A 621 0.56 23.99 14.28
C SER A 621 1.01 23.19 15.51
N MET A 622 1.33 21.91 15.34
CA MET A 622 2.09 21.09 16.30
C MET A 622 2.84 19.99 15.56
N ASN A 623 3.82 19.38 16.22
CA ASN A 623 4.72 18.35 15.66
C ASN A 623 5.52 18.81 14.43
N GLY A 624 5.70 20.13 14.24
CA GLY A 624 6.58 20.68 13.19
C GLY A 624 8.06 20.37 13.41
N ASP A 625 8.44 19.88 14.59
CA ASP A 625 9.74 19.32 14.93
C ASP A 625 9.90 17.84 14.50
N LEU A 626 8.81 17.14 14.22
CA LEU A 626 8.81 15.83 13.55
C LEU A 626 8.78 15.98 12.02
N HIS A 627 8.23 17.09 11.51
CA HIS A 627 8.06 17.39 10.08
C HIS A 627 8.80 18.68 9.67
N PRO A 628 10.12 18.80 9.92
CA PRO A 628 10.84 20.06 9.85
C PRO A 628 10.88 20.67 8.44
N GLN A 629 10.85 19.85 7.38
CA GLN A 629 10.92 20.34 6.00
C GLN A 629 9.65 21.10 5.59
N ASP A 630 8.47 20.62 6.00
CA ASP A 630 7.20 21.30 5.74
C ASP A 630 6.96 22.46 6.71
N ALA A 631 7.43 22.36 7.95
CA ALA A 631 7.47 23.49 8.87
C ALA A 631 8.37 24.62 8.34
N GLU A 632 9.57 24.29 7.84
CA GLU A 632 10.51 25.25 7.23
C GLU A 632 9.93 25.89 5.96
N ARG A 633 9.34 25.07 5.09
CA ARG A 633 8.61 25.54 3.91
C ARG A 633 7.47 26.49 4.30
N LEU A 634 6.77 26.25 5.40
CA LEU A 634 5.75 27.17 5.92
C LEU A 634 6.37 28.47 6.45
N ARG A 635 7.47 28.42 7.23
CA ARG A 635 8.21 29.60 7.70
C ARG A 635 8.68 30.48 6.54
N ILE A 636 9.32 29.89 5.53
CA ILE A 636 9.75 30.60 4.30
C ILE A 636 8.56 31.21 3.55
N THR A 637 7.37 30.58 3.60
CA THR A 637 6.16 31.11 2.96
C THR A 637 5.55 32.31 3.72
N VAL A 638 5.74 32.42 5.04
CA VAL A 638 5.20 33.53 5.86
C VAL A 638 6.20 34.64 6.18
N ALA A 639 7.51 34.40 6.03
CA ALA A 639 8.57 35.32 6.44
C ALA A 639 8.50 36.74 5.84
N GLY A 640 7.74 36.93 4.74
CA GLY A 640 7.49 38.22 4.10
C GLY A 640 6.21 38.95 4.53
N ASP A 641 5.33 38.38 5.38
CA ASP A 641 4.05 39.00 5.76
C ASP A 641 3.86 39.09 7.29
N PRO A 642 4.07 40.28 7.90
CA PRO A 642 4.01 40.46 9.35
C PRO A 642 2.59 40.39 9.94
N ARG A 643 1.54 40.17 9.13
CA ARG A 643 0.17 39.96 9.60
C ARG A 643 -0.13 38.50 9.95
N ILE A 644 0.76 37.58 9.56
CA ILE A 644 0.63 36.14 9.77
C ILE A 644 1.45 35.74 11.00
N THR A 645 0.81 35.07 11.96
CA THR A 645 1.44 34.60 13.21
C THR A 645 1.41 33.07 13.25
N LEU A 646 2.57 32.44 13.36
CA LEU A 646 2.67 31.00 13.63
C LEU A 646 2.66 30.75 15.14
N ILE A 647 1.87 29.78 15.59
CA ILE A 647 1.87 29.24 16.96
C ILE A 647 2.25 27.76 16.85
N GLU A 648 3.55 27.49 16.80
CA GLU A 648 4.12 26.15 16.58
C GLU A 648 4.24 25.31 17.88
N ARG A 649 3.39 25.58 18.88
CA ARG A 649 3.48 24.94 20.21
C ARG A 649 2.19 24.25 20.63
N TYR A 650 2.35 23.33 21.56
CA TYR A 650 1.25 22.79 22.36
C TYR A 650 0.58 23.92 23.17
N LEU A 651 -0.75 23.85 23.26
CA LEU A 651 -1.62 24.73 24.01
C LEU A 651 -2.41 23.87 25.00
N SER A 652 -2.54 24.32 26.24
CA SER A 652 -3.51 23.73 27.18
C SER A 652 -4.95 23.96 26.70
N VAL A 653 -5.90 23.18 27.21
CA VAL A 653 -7.34 23.32 26.88
C VAL A 653 -7.84 24.75 27.10
N ALA A 654 -7.38 25.42 28.16
CA ALA A 654 -7.71 26.82 28.45
C ALA A 654 -7.12 27.81 27.44
N GLU A 655 -5.86 27.62 27.03
CA GLU A 655 -5.23 28.46 25.99
C GLU A 655 -5.85 28.25 24.61
N LEU A 656 -6.21 27.01 24.26
CA LEU A 656 -6.90 26.70 23.00
C LEU A 656 -8.32 27.29 22.98
N ALA A 657 -9.06 27.18 24.09
CA ALA A 657 -10.35 27.85 24.25
C ALA A 657 -10.22 29.38 24.16
N GLN A 658 -9.17 29.97 24.74
CA GLN A 658 -8.88 31.40 24.61
C GLN A 658 -8.49 31.79 23.17
N LEU A 659 -7.78 30.93 22.43
CA LEU A 659 -7.42 31.17 21.03
C LEU A 659 -8.65 31.18 20.12
N TYR A 660 -9.58 30.21 20.29
CA TYR A 660 -10.88 30.25 19.62
C TYR A 660 -11.67 31.50 20.02
N ALA A 661 -11.83 31.78 21.32
CA ALA A 661 -12.62 32.91 21.84
C ALA A 661 -12.02 34.31 21.57
N SER A 662 -10.78 34.38 21.07
CA SER A 662 -10.13 35.62 20.62
C SER A 662 -9.98 35.72 19.10
N SER A 663 -10.51 34.76 18.34
CA SER A 663 -10.51 34.75 16.88
C SER A 663 -11.90 35.07 16.33
N ASP A 664 -11.95 35.79 15.20
CA ASP A 664 -13.20 36.28 14.60
C ASP A 664 -13.78 35.31 13.56
N CYS A 665 -12.96 34.40 13.00
CA CYS A 665 -13.39 33.37 12.04
C CYS A 665 -12.42 32.17 12.05
N TYR A 666 -12.95 30.95 11.91
CA TYR A 666 -12.16 29.75 11.66
C TYR A 666 -12.07 29.45 10.15
N VAL A 667 -10.89 29.07 9.67
CA VAL A 667 -10.62 28.80 8.25
C VAL A 667 -9.95 27.44 8.08
N SER A 668 -10.58 26.53 7.35
CA SER A 668 -10.05 25.21 7.04
C SER A 668 -10.06 24.97 5.52
N LEU A 669 -9.01 25.41 4.83
CA LEU A 669 -8.80 25.12 3.39
C LEU A 669 -8.17 23.73 3.19
N HIS A 670 -8.64 22.74 3.94
CA HIS A 670 -8.19 21.36 3.90
C HIS A 670 -8.46 20.71 2.54
N ARG A 671 -7.75 19.62 2.23
CA ARG A 671 -8.00 18.80 1.04
C ARG A 671 -8.94 17.62 1.30
N SER A 672 -8.99 17.13 2.53
CA SER A 672 -10.06 16.24 3.03
C SER A 672 -10.03 16.14 4.56
N GLU A 673 -11.15 15.79 5.20
CA GLU A 673 -11.29 15.52 6.63
C GLU A 673 -12.19 14.32 6.94
N GLY A 674 -11.77 13.49 7.90
CA GLY A 674 -12.52 12.31 8.33
C GLY A 674 -13.77 12.70 9.11
N PHE A 675 -13.65 13.55 10.13
CA PHE A 675 -14.82 14.22 10.73
C PHE A 675 -14.73 15.76 10.76
N GLY A 676 -13.52 16.33 10.69
CA GLY A 676 -13.34 17.77 10.83
C GLY A 676 -13.64 18.27 12.26
N LEU A 677 -13.13 17.57 13.30
CA LEU A 677 -13.33 17.91 14.72
C LEU A 677 -13.13 19.41 15.03
N THR A 678 -12.11 20.06 14.47
CA THR A 678 -11.85 21.50 14.69
C THR A 678 -12.89 22.43 14.02
N VAL A 679 -13.53 21.96 12.94
CA VAL A 679 -14.64 22.65 12.26
C VAL A 679 -15.90 22.55 13.13
N ALA A 680 -16.25 21.34 13.58
CA ALA A 680 -17.37 21.11 14.50
C ALA A 680 -17.17 21.84 15.85
N GLU A 681 -15.93 21.89 16.37
CA GLU A 681 -15.55 22.67 17.55
C GLU A 681 -15.78 24.19 17.38
N ALA A 682 -15.43 24.74 16.21
CA ALA A 682 -15.66 26.15 15.90
C ALA A 682 -17.17 26.45 15.79
N MET A 683 -17.94 25.55 15.17
CA MET A 683 -19.39 25.66 15.05
C MET A 683 -20.10 25.55 16.40
N ALA A 684 -19.73 24.61 17.27
CA ALA A 684 -20.30 24.49 18.62
C ALA A 684 -20.01 25.71 19.52
N ARG A 685 -18.93 26.46 19.21
CA ARG A 685 -18.61 27.75 19.84
C ARG A 685 -19.39 28.93 19.25
N GLY A 686 -20.07 28.73 18.12
CA GLY A 686 -20.82 29.74 17.36
C GLY A 686 -19.96 30.63 16.46
N MET A 687 -18.77 30.17 16.07
CA MET A 687 -17.85 30.95 15.23
C MET A 687 -18.26 30.94 13.76
N PRO A 688 -17.99 32.02 12.99
CA PRO A 688 -18.04 31.99 11.53
C PRO A 688 -16.99 31.04 10.98
N VAL A 689 -17.35 30.20 10.01
CA VAL A 689 -16.45 29.18 9.44
C VAL A 689 -16.36 29.31 7.92
N ILE A 690 -15.13 29.36 7.40
CA ILE A 690 -14.77 29.15 5.99
C ILE A 690 -14.15 27.75 5.89
N SER A 691 -14.71 26.87 5.07
CA SER A 691 -14.25 25.48 4.93
C SER A 691 -14.25 25.06 3.48
N THR A 692 -13.33 24.20 3.05
CA THR A 692 -13.47 23.50 1.77
C THR A 692 -14.82 22.77 1.72
N ALA A 693 -15.53 22.85 0.60
CA ALA A 693 -16.87 22.28 0.40
C ALA A 693 -16.86 20.75 0.17
N TYR A 694 -16.06 20.02 0.94
CA TYR A 694 -15.66 18.65 0.65
C TYR A 694 -15.55 17.82 1.94
N SER A 695 -15.65 16.50 1.79
CA SER A 695 -15.58 15.51 2.87
C SER A 695 -16.60 15.74 4.01
N SER A 696 -16.46 15.01 5.12
CA SER A 696 -17.38 15.01 6.28
C SER A 696 -17.87 16.38 6.77
N THR A 697 -17.13 17.46 6.51
CA THR A 697 -17.55 18.81 6.89
C THR A 697 -18.85 19.26 6.22
N THR A 698 -19.21 18.72 5.06
CA THR A 698 -20.47 19.05 4.35
C THR A 698 -21.73 18.47 5.02
N GLU A 699 -21.58 17.50 5.95
CA GLU A 699 -22.72 16.94 6.71
C GLU A 699 -23.32 17.93 7.72
N PHE A 700 -22.63 19.04 7.99
CA PHE A 700 -23.05 20.05 8.96
C PHE A 700 -22.73 21.50 8.51
N LEU A 701 -21.80 21.70 7.56
CA LEU A 701 -21.48 23.01 7.00
C LEU A 701 -22.14 23.20 5.62
N ASP A 702 -23.14 24.09 5.56
CA ASP A 702 -23.86 24.50 4.36
C ASP A 702 -23.73 26.02 4.14
N GLU A 703 -24.37 26.57 3.10
CA GLU A 703 -24.38 28.03 2.84
C GLU A 703 -25.06 28.87 3.94
N ARG A 704 -25.83 28.25 4.83
CA ARG A 704 -26.57 28.87 5.95
C ARG A 704 -25.75 28.82 7.25
N THR A 705 -24.90 27.81 7.45
CA THR A 705 -24.04 27.66 8.64
C THR A 705 -22.61 28.14 8.41
N GLY A 706 -22.13 28.27 7.17
CA GLY A 706 -20.76 28.73 6.89
C GLY A 706 -20.53 29.23 5.46
N TRP A 707 -19.26 29.21 5.05
CA TRP A 707 -18.81 29.46 3.68
C TRP A 707 -18.16 28.19 3.11
N PRO A 708 -18.91 27.38 2.33
CA PRO A 708 -18.34 26.31 1.54
C PRO A 708 -17.48 26.89 0.40
N VAL A 709 -16.19 26.59 0.42
CA VAL A 709 -15.21 27.02 -0.60
C VAL A 709 -15.19 25.98 -1.73
N PRO A 710 -15.45 26.36 -3.00
CA PRO A 710 -15.38 25.45 -4.12
C PRO A 710 -13.95 24.95 -4.34
N TYR A 711 -13.83 23.80 -4.99
CA TYR A 711 -12.58 23.10 -5.21
C TYR A 711 -12.58 22.43 -6.58
N ARG A 712 -11.40 21.95 -6.97
CA ARG A 712 -11.21 20.97 -8.04
C ARG A 712 -10.58 19.73 -7.42
N LEU A 713 -10.93 18.53 -7.88
CA LEU A 713 -10.18 17.33 -7.50
C LEU A 713 -8.82 17.33 -8.20
N VAL A 714 -7.78 16.93 -7.47
CA VAL A 714 -6.42 16.70 -7.99
C VAL A 714 -5.84 15.44 -7.36
N PRO A 715 -4.84 14.78 -7.98
CA PRO A 715 -4.09 13.72 -7.33
C PRO A 715 -3.35 14.21 -6.07
N VAL A 716 -3.17 13.29 -5.12
CA VAL A 716 -2.43 13.51 -3.88
C VAL A 716 -0.94 13.76 -4.11
N GLY A 717 -0.33 13.00 -5.03
CA GLY A 717 1.08 13.11 -5.42
C GLY A 717 2.09 12.57 -4.40
N ALA A 718 3.33 12.44 -4.86
CA ALA A 718 4.39 11.72 -4.14
C ALA A 718 4.74 12.29 -2.77
N GLY A 719 4.97 11.37 -1.82
CA GLY A 719 5.43 11.67 -0.46
C GLY A 719 4.33 11.91 0.58
N CYS A 720 3.05 11.81 0.23
CA CYS A 720 1.91 12.11 1.10
C CYS A 720 1.33 10.88 1.85
N ARG A 721 2.14 9.85 2.16
CA ARG A 721 1.68 8.64 2.87
C ARG A 721 0.96 8.97 4.19
N PRO A 722 -0.09 8.23 4.59
CA PRO A 722 -0.53 6.92 4.09
C PRO A 722 -1.35 6.95 2.78
N TYR A 723 -1.75 8.12 2.32
CA TYR A 723 -2.52 8.28 1.08
C TYR A 723 -1.68 7.84 -0.15
N GLN A 724 -2.33 7.20 -1.13
CA GLN A 724 -1.71 6.88 -2.43
C GLN A 724 -1.44 8.15 -3.25
N GLU A 725 -0.62 8.07 -4.29
CA GLU A 725 -0.19 9.25 -5.06
C GLU A 725 -1.20 9.67 -6.15
N ASP A 726 -2.04 8.73 -6.60
CA ASP A 726 -3.09 8.87 -7.61
C ASP A 726 -4.48 9.16 -7.02
N ALA A 727 -4.71 8.80 -5.75
CA ALA A 727 -5.93 9.12 -5.01
C ALA A 727 -6.29 10.62 -5.07
N LEU A 728 -7.58 10.93 -5.09
CA LEU A 728 -8.08 12.30 -5.27
C LEU A 728 -8.40 13.00 -3.95
N TRP A 729 -8.13 14.31 -3.94
CA TRP A 729 -8.53 15.22 -2.86
C TRP A 729 -8.84 16.63 -3.40
N ALA A 730 -9.51 17.45 -2.60
CA ALA A 730 -9.87 18.81 -2.99
C ALA A 730 -8.64 19.74 -3.00
N ASP A 731 -8.34 20.35 -4.15
CA ASP A 731 -7.52 21.56 -4.23
C ASP A 731 -8.47 22.78 -4.19
N PRO A 732 -8.60 23.48 -3.04
CA PRO A 732 -9.58 24.54 -2.89
C PRO A 732 -9.24 25.78 -3.72
N ASP A 733 -10.26 26.42 -4.27
CA ASP A 733 -10.12 27.68 -4.98
C ASP A 733 -9.68 28.79 -4.00
N LEU A 734 -8.41 29.19 -4.14
CA LEU A 734 -7.80 30.21 -3.28
C LEU A 734 -8.33 31.63 -3.54
N ASP A 735 -8.96 31.89 -4.68
CA ASP A 735 -9.57 33.17 -5.03
C ASP A 735 -11.02 33.25 -4.50
N ALA A 736 -11.75 32.14 -4.52
CA ALA A 736 -13.03 32.00 -3.82
C ALA A 736 -12.85 32.04 -2.29
N ALA A 737 -11.83 31.34 -1.75
CA ALA A 737 -11.45 31.46 -0.34
C ALA A 737 -11.09 32.90 0.04
N ALA A 738 -10.32 33.60 -0.81
CA ALA A 738 -10.01 35.01 -0.63
C ALA A 738 -11.25 35.93 -0.69
N ALA A 739 -12.27 35.57 -1.47
CA ALA A 739 -13.54 36.28 -1.49
C ALA A 739 -14.35 36.07 -0.20
N ALA A 740 -14.42 34.83 0.30
CA ALA A 740 -15.06 34.53 1.59
C ALA A 740 -14.37 35.25 2.76
N MET A 741 -13.02 35.28 2.78
CA MET A 741 -12.25 36.05 3.77
C MET A 741 -12.58 37.54 3.74
N ARG A 742 -12.70 38.15 2.55
CA ARG A 742 -13.13 39.56 2.42
C ARG A 742 -14.55 39.76 2.97
N GLN A 743 -15.51 38.93 2.58
CA GLN A 743 -16.89 39.04 3.07
C GLN A 743 -16.97 38.92 4.60
N VAL A 744 -16.25 37.99 5.22
CA VAL A 744 -16.19 37.87 6.68
C VAL A 744 -15.59 39.11 7.35
N ALA A 745 -14.58 39.75 6.72
CA ALA A 745 -13.97 40.96 7.27
C ALA A 745 -14.87 42.20 7.16
N ASP A 746 -15.68 42.28 6.11
CA ASP A 746 -16.44 43.47 5.72
C ASP A 746 -17.94 43.41 6.07
N GLU A 747 -18.53 42.21 6.21
CA GLU A 747 -19.95 41.96 6.54
C GLU A 747 -20.12 41.16 7.86
N PRO A 748 -19.68 41.71 9.02
CA PRO A 748 -19.61 40.96 10.29
C PRO A 748 -20.98 40.52 10.85
N GLU A 749 -22.08 41.18 10.46
CA GLU A 749 -23.44 40.79 10.88
C GLU A 749 -23.87 39.45 10.24
N ILE A 750 -23.52 39.23 8.97
CA ILE A 750 -23.76 37.95 8.28
C ILE A 750 -22.91 36.84 8.90
N ALA A 751 -21.65 37.15 9.24
CA ALA A 751 -20.76 36.21 9.92
C ALA A 751 -21.32 35.76 11.28
N ALA A 752 -21.79 36.69 12.11
CA ALA A 752 -22.43 36.37 13.39
C ALA A 752 -23.71 35.53 13.21
N ALA A 753 -24.54 35.82 12.20
CA ALA A 753 -25.76 35.08 11.92
C ALA A 753 -25.47 33.62 11.50
N LYS A 754 -24.51 33.40 10.59
CA LYS A 754 -24.11 32.04 10.16
C LYS A 754 -23.51 31.23 11.32
N GLY A 755 -22.63 31.84 12.12
CA GLY A 755 -22.04 31.21 13.31
C GLY A 755 -23.09 30.77 14.35
N ALA A 756 -24.12 31.58 14.57
CA ALA A 756 -25.24 31.21 15.45
C ALA A 756 -26.02 29.99 14.93
N ALA A 757 -26.36 29.97 13.64
CA ALA A 757 -27.04 28.84 13.00
C ALA A 757 -26.20 27.55 13.03
N ALA A 758 -24.87 27.67 12.85
CA ALA A 758 -23.95 26.55 12.93
C ALA A 758 -23.94 25.87 14.31
N ARG A 759 -24.02 26.66 15.39
CA ARG A 759 -24.09 26.12 16.77
C ARG A 759 -25.39 25.37 17.04
N GLU A 760 -26.52 25.95 16.64
CA GLU A 760 -27.83 25.34 16.82
C GLU A 760 -27.91 24.01 16.06
N HIS A 761 -27.41 23.96 14.83
CA HIS A 761 -27.43 22.78 14.00
C HIS A 761 -26.55 21.64 14.56
N ILE A 762 -25.30 21.92 14.92
CA ILE A 762 -24.38 20.86 15.37
C ILE A 762 -24.83 20.25 16.70
N LEU A 763 -25.21 21.05 17.70
CA LEU A 763 -25.59 20.53 19.03
C LEU A 763 -26.94 19.80 19.06
N THR A 764 -27.83 20.05 18.09
CA THR A 764 -29.12 19.34 18.00
C THR A 764 -29.03 18.03 17.22
N THR A 765 -28.18 17.97 16.18
CA THR A 765 -27.99 16.76 15.36
C THR A 765 -26.98 15.80 15.95
N ARG A 766 -25.98 16.32 16.66
CA ARG A 766 -24.86 15.57 17.20
C ARG A 766 -24.94 15.54 18.73
N SER A 767 -26.05 14.97 19.20
CA SER A 767 -26.37 14.87 20.62
C SER A 767 -25.50 13.84 21.32
N ILE A 768 -25.39 14.03 22.62
CA ILE A 768 -25.02 12.98 23.55
C ILE A 768 -26.10 11.86 23.41
N ASP A 769 -27.39 12.19 23.57
CA ASP A 769 -28.48 11.24 23.83
C ASP A 769 -28.61 9.97 22.97
N ALA A 770 -28.48 10.06 21.65
CA ALA A 770 -28.78 8.92 20.77
C ALA A 770 -27.67 7.84 20.72
N ALA A 771 -26.52 8.09 21.36
CA ALA A 771 -25.34 7.24 21.31
C ALA A 771 -25.45 5.93 22.13
N ALA A 772 -25.68 6.03 23.45
CA ALA A 772 -25.64 4.84 24.32
C ALA A 772 -26.76 3.83 24.03
N GLU A 773 -27.94 4.32 23.63
CA GLU A 773 -29.10 3.49 23.26
C GLU A 773 -28.78 2.62 22.03
N TRP A 774 -28.11 3.22 21.04
CA TRP A 774 -27.60 2.54 19.87
C TRP A 774 -26.59 1.46 20.25
N LEU A 775 -25.61 1.81 21.08
CA LEU A 775 -24.44 0.96 21.32
C LEU A 775 -24.69 -0.17 22.31
N ARG A 776 -25.66 0.01 23.22
CA ARG A 776 -26.29 -1.10 23.94
C ARG A 776 -26.87 -2.13 22.98
N THR A 777 -27.69 -1.66 22.04
CA THR A 777 -28.45 -2.51 21.11
C THR A 777 -27.52 -3.40 20.29
N GLU A 778 -26.42 -2.85 19.77
CA GLU A 778 -25.52 -3.61 18.92
C GLU A 778 -24.59 -4.57 19.68
N LEU A 779 -24.13 -4.24 20.89
CA LEU A 779 -23.39 -5.20 21.72
C LEU A 779 -24.26 -6.39 22.16
N GLU A 780 -25.54 -6.14 22.46
CA GLU A 780 -26.52 -7.20 22.73
C GLU A 780 -26.84 -8.04 21.47
N ASN A 781 -26.66 -7.50 20.24
CA ASN A 781 -26.73 -8.26 18.98
C ASN A 781 -25.48 -9.13 18.76
N ALA A 782 -24.27 -8.57 18.98
CA ALA A 782 -22.99 -9.25 18.85
C ALA A 782 -22.88 -10.50 19.73
N HIS A 783 -23.20 -10.38 21.02
CA HIS A 783 -23.12 -11.49 21.97
C HIS A 783 -24.08 -12.64 21.62
N ARG A 784 -25.33 -12.33 21.22
CA ARG A 784 -26.29 -13.34 20.73
C ARG A 784 -25.78 -14.06 19.49
N THR A 785 -25.09 -13.35 18.60
CA THR A 785 -24.49 -13.93 17.38
C THR A 785 -23.32 -14.86 17.69
N TRP A 786 -22.48 -14.53 18.68
CA TRP A 786 -21.42 -15.44 19.14
C TRP A 786 -21.96 -16.76 19.71
N LEU A 787 -22.98 -16.68 20.59
CA LEU A 787 -23.61 -17.87 21.17
C LEU A 787 -24.19 -18.80 20.08
N ALA A 788 -24.81 -18.23 19.05
CA ALA A 788 -25.36 -18.99 17.92
C ALA A 788 -24.29 -19.75 17.11
N ARG A 789 -23.02 -19.29 17.12
CA ARG A 789 -21.90 -19.96 16.42
C ARG A 789 -21.28 -21.11 17.21
N ARG A 790 -21.41 -21.12 18.55
CA ARG A 790 -20.85 -22.16 19.45
C ARG A 790 -21.84 -23.23 19.87
N ALA A 791 -23.13 -23.04 19.60
CA ALA A 791 -24.09 -24.13 19.67
C ALA A 791 -23.56 -25.30 18.81
N PRO A 792 -23.47 -26.53 19.34
CA PRO A 792 -23.09 -27.66 18.51
C PRO A 792 -24.12 -27.78 17.39
N ALA A 793 -23.65 -27.79 16.15
CA ALA A 793 -24.47 -28.32 15.08
C ALA A 793 -24.85 -29.75 15.48
N ASP A 794 -26.16 -30.03 15.59
CA ASP A 794 -26.62 -31.42 15.54
C ASP A 794 -25.92 -32.06 14.33
N GLU A 795 -25.29 -33.23 14.53
CA GLU A 795 -24.77 -33.98 13.39
C GLU A 795 -25.92 -34.09 12.39
N PRO A 796 -25.75 -33.65 11.13
CA PRO A 796 -26.80 -33.77 10.12
C PRO A 796 -27.01 -35.26 9.92
N SER A 797 -28.01 -35.80 10.63
CA SER A 797 -28.22 -37.23 10.77
C SER A 797 -28.32 -37.79 9.38
N GLN A 798 -27.33 -38.58 8.96
CA GLN A 798 -27.16 -38.94 7.55
C GLN A 798 -28.48 -39.51 7.03
N GLU A 799 -29.24 -38.70 6.29
CA GLU A 799 -30.55 -39.09 5.83
C GLU A 799 -30.31 -40.25 4.87
N HIS A 800 -30.59 -41.45 5.36
CA HIS A 800 -30.41 -42.70 4.63
C HIS A 800 -30.99 -42.47 3.23
N PRO A 801 -30.23 -42.66 2.13
CA PRO A 801 -30.54 -42.08 0.81
C PRO A 801 -31.82 -42.59 0.11
N LEU A 802 -32.69 -43.26 0.87
CA LEU A 802 -34.04 -43.68 0.55
C LEU A 802 -35.11 -42.85 1.30
N VAL A 803 -34.76 -41.89 2.17
CA VAL A 803 -35.72 -41.03 2.89
C VAL A 803 -36.61 -40.25 1.93
N PRO A 804 -36.09 -39.56 0.87
CA PRO A 804 -36.95 -38.92 -0.13
C PRO A 804 -37.86 -39.92 -0.88
N LEU A 805 -37.36 -41.13 -1.15
CA LEU A 805 -38.11 -42.20 -1.82
C LEU A 805 -39.25 -42.74 -0.93
N ARG A 806 -39.00 -42.87 0.38
CA ARG A 806 -39.99 -43.27 1.40
C ARG A 806 -41.03 -42.17 1.61
N ALA A 807 -40.62 -40.91 1.67
CA ALA A 807 -41.54 -39.77 1.71
C ALA A 807 -42.44 -39.71 0.48
N ALA A 808 -41.91 -39.95 -0.73
CA ALA A 808 -42.72 -40.06 -1.95
C ALA A 808 -43.73 -41.23 -1.90
N ARG A 809 -43.33 -42.38 -1.35
CA ARG A 809 -44.22 -43.54 -1.14
C ARG A 809 -45.34 -43.25 -0.12
N GLU A 810 -45.10 -42.39 0.86
CA GLU A 810 -46.13 -41.95 1.81
C GLU A 810 -47.02 -40.85 1.24
N ALA A 811 -46.48 -39.91 0.45
CA ALA A 811 -47.25 -38.91 -0.27
C ALA A 811 -48.29 -39.55 -1.22
N LEU A 812 -47.94 -40.66 -1.89
CA LEU A 812 -48.90 -41.44 -2.70
C LEU A 812 -50.08 -42.01 -1.89
N ARG A 813 -49.96 -42.18 -0.58
CA ARG A 813 -51.05 -42.65 0.29
C ARG A 813 -51.97 -41.51 0.76
N TRP A 814 -51.62 -40.26 0.50
CA TRP A 814 -52.40 -39.09 0.88
C TRP A 814 -53.75 -39.04 0.17
N ARG A 815 -54.78 -38.59 0.89
CA ARG A 815 -56.15 -38.41 0.41
C ARG A 815 -56.60 -36.97 0.67
N PRO A 816 -57.16 -36.26 -0.33
CA PRO A 816 -57.54 -34.86 -0.18
C PRO A 816 -58.72 -34.66 0.77
N GLU A 817 -58.57 -33.73 1.72
CA GLU A 817 -59.61 -33.43 2.71
C GLU A 817 -60.81 -32.68 2.10
N THR A 818 -62.01 -33.24 2.29
CA THR A 818 -63.25 -32.64 1.78
C THR A 818 -63.86 -31.56 2.67
N GLY A 819 -63.26 -31.27 3.83
CA GLY A 819 -63.86 -30.46 4.90
C GLY A 819 -63.38 -29.02 5.04
N SER A 820 -62.29 -28.62 4.38
CA SER A 820 -61.70 -27.27 4.60
C SER A 820 -62.63 -26.14 4.16
N ALA A 821 -62.81 -25.16 5.05
CA ALA A 821 -63.79 -24.08 4.91
C ALA A 821 -63.56 -23.22 3.65
N SER A 822 -64.65 -22.71 3.08
CA SER A 822 -64.61 -21.85 1.90
C SER A 822 -65.59 -20.69 2.02
N ARG A 823 -65.24 -19.55 1.42
CA ARG A 823 -66.11 -18.35 1.37
C ARG A 823 -67.37 -18.55 0.52
N THR A 824 -67.46 -19.61 -0.28
CA THR A 824 -68.65 -19.95 -1.09
C THR A 824 -69.39 -21.19 -0.54
N PRO A 825 -70.66 -21.08 -0.11
CA PRO A 825 -71.37 -22.16 0.60
C PRO A 825 -71.49 -23.50 -0.15
N ILE A 826 -71.44 -23.48 -1.48
CA ILE A 826 -71.63 -24.67 -2.33
C ILE A 826 -70.30 -25.40 -2.60
N ALA A 827 -69.15 -24.77 -2.35
CA ALA A 827 -67.83 -25.31 -2.70
C ALA A 827 -67.51 -26.69 -2.08
N PRO A 828 -67.86 -27.00 -0.80
CA PRO A 828 -67.61 -28.34 -0.25
C PRO A 828 -68.39 -29.45 -0.97
N ALA A 829 -69.62 -29.15 -1.43
CA ALA A 829 -70.43 -30.10 -2.19
C ALA A 829 -69.86 -30.35 -3.60
N VAL A 830 -69.43 -29.28 -4.29
CA VAL A 830 -68.77 -29.38 -5.61
C VAL A 830 -67.46 -30.15 -5.50
N ARG A 831 -66.60 -29.84 -4.51
CA ARG A 831 -65.33 -30.53 -4.28
C ARG A 831 -65.54 -32.04 -4.05
N LYS A 832 -66.59 -32.41 -3.29
CA LYS A 832 -66.97 -33.81 -3.02
C LYS A 832 -67.58 -34.53 -4.23
N ALA A 833 -68.16 -33.81 -5.18
CA ALA A 833 -68.60 -34.37 -6.46
C ALA A 833 -67.43 -34.59 -7.43
N VAL A 834 -66.55 -33.60 -7.59
CA VAL A 834 -65.35 -33.68 -8.44
C VAL A 834 -64.43 -34.82 -8.00
N LEU A 835 -64.13 -34.92 -6.71
CA LEU A 835 -63.28 -35.98 -6.18
C LEU A 835 -63.85 -37.39 -6.43
N ARG A 836 -65.18 -37.57 -6.42
CA ARG A 836 -65.82 -38.86 -6.76
C ARG A 836 -65.66 -39.27 -8.23
N VAL A 837 -65.43 -38.32 -9.14
CA VAL A 837 -65.14 -38.62 -10.56
C VAL A 837 -63.67 -38.96 -10.74
N ILE A 838 -62.78 -38.30 -10.00
CA ILE A 838 -61.33 -38.48 -10.08
C ILE A 838 -60.84 -39.77 -9.38
N ASP A 839 -61.49 -40.20 -8.28
CA ASP A 839 -61.15 -41.37 -7.46
C ASP A 839 -60.89 -42.65 -8.29
N HIS A 840 -61.63 -42.86 -9.39
CA HIS A 840 -61.47 -44.03 -10.25
C HIS A 840 -60.16 -44.04 -11.06
N TYR A 841 -59.64 -42.87 -11.44
CA TYR A 841 -58.34 -42.72 -12.11
C TYR A 841 -57.19 -42.69 -11.08
N ASP A 842 -57.43 -42.02 -9.96
CA ASP A 842 -56.49 -41.76 -8.87
C ASP A 842 -56.11 -43.03 -8.07
N VAL A 843 -56.98 -44.06 -8.07
CA VAL A 843 -56.63 -45.40 -7.55
C VAL A 843 -55.72 -46.19 -8.49
N HIS A 844 -55.89 -46.07 -9.82
CA HIS A 844 -55.06 -46.81 -10.78
C HIS A 844 -53.63 -46.25 -10.84
N GLN A 845 -53.50 -44.92 -10.91
CA GLN A 845 -52.21 -44.21 -10.89
C GLN A 845 -51.36 -44.58 -9.66
N ARG A 846 -51.96 -44.57 -8.45
CA ARG A 846 -51.26 -44.94 -7.21
C ARG A 846 -50.68 -46.35 -7.22
N ASN A 847 -51.41 -47.32 -7.76
CA ASN A 847 -50.95 -48.72 -7.82
C ASN A 847 -49.76 -48.88 -8.76
N VAL A 848 -49.75 -48.19 -9.91
CA VAL A 848 -48.63 -48.20 -10.86
C VAL A 848 -47.40 -47.52 -10.24
N LEU A 849 -47.55 -46.30 -9.71
CA LEU A 849 -46.44 -45.54 -9.11
C LEU A 849 -45.85 -46.23 -7.86
N GLY A 850 -46.69 -46.84 -7.01
CA GLY A 850 -46.23 -47.64 -5.88
C GLY A 850 -45.37 -48.84 -6.31
N THR A 851 -45.80 -49.57 -7.35
CA THR A 851 -45.05 -50.73 -7.88
C THR A 851 -43.68 -50.33 -8.43
N VAL A 852 -43.58 -49.14 -9.06
CA VAL A 852 -42.30 -48.60 -9.55
C VAL A 852 -41.40 -48.21 -8.38
N LEU A 853 -41.91 -47.48 -7.38
CA LEU A 853 -41.13 -47.08 -6.21
C LEU A 853 -40.61 -48.26 -5.39
N ASP A 854 -41.43 -49.28 -5.15
CA ASP A 854 -41.00 -50.46 -4.41
C ASP A 854 -39.86 -51.21 -5.14
N GLY A 855 -39.91 -51.30 -6.48
CA GLY A 855 -38.83 -51.85 -7.31
C GLY A 855 -37.56 -50.99 -7.33
N THR A 856 -37.68 -49.66 -7.21
CA THR A 856 -36.54 -48.74 -7.08
C THR A 856 -35.90 -48.86 -5.69
N GLU A 857 -36.69 -48.90 -4.61
CA GLU A 857 -36.17 -49.05 -3.23
C GLU A 857 -35.38 -50.37 -3.10
N ASP A 858 -35.93 -51.47 -3.61
CA ASP A 858 -35.29 -52.80 -3.56
C ASP A 858 -34.06 -52.93 -4.48
N THR A 859 -33.89 -52.04 -5.46
CA THR A 859 -32.68 -51.97 -6.30
C THR A 859 -31.58 -51.14 -5.62
N MET A 860 -31.93 -49.98 -5.04
CA MET A 860 -30.96 -49.11 -4.36
C MET A 860 -30.37 -49.77 -3.11
N ASN A 861 -31.18 -50.51 -2.32
CA ASN A 861 -30.67 -51.27 -1.17
C ASN A 861 -29.57 -52.29 -1.58
N ARG A 862 -29.70 -52.94 -2.74
CA ARG A 862 -28.69 -53.89 -3.25
C ARG A 862 -27.42 -53.21 -3.79
N LEU A 863 -27.48 -51.92 -4.12
CA LEU A 863 -26.30 -51.14 -4.49
C LEU A 863 -25.55 -50.66 -3.24
N LEU A 864 -26.26 -50.10 -2.25
CA LEU A 864 -25.69 -49.68 -0.96
C LEU A 864 -24.95 -50.84 -0.28
N GLY A 865 -25.59 -52.01 -0.14
CA GLY A 865 -24.94 -53.20 0.44
C GLY A 865 -23.76 -53.78 -0.37
N ARG A 866 -23.51 -53.31 -1.60
CA ARG A 866 -22.28 -53.61 -2.36
C ARG A 866 -21.18 -52.57 -2.17
N ILE A 867 -21.55 -51.31 -1.89
CA ILE A 867 -20.62 -50.24 -1.52
C ILE A 867 -20.04 -50.52 -0.13
N GLU A 868 -20.89 -50.78 0.86
CA GLU A 868 -20.49 -51.17 2.22
C GLU A 868 -19.53 -52.39 2.23
N ALA A 869 -19.78 -53.37 1.34
CA ALA A 869 -18.94 -54.55 1.19
C ALA A 869 -17.57 -54.25 0.55
N LEU A 870 -17.47 -53.25 -0.32
CA LEU A 870 -16.21 -52.78 -0.90
C LEU A 870 -15.40 -51.95 0.11
N GLU A 871 -16.07 -51.08 0.86
CA GLU A 871 -15.46 -50.29 1.94
C GLU A 871 -14.94 -51.20 3.06
N ALA A 872 -15.68 -52.26 3.43
CA ALA A 872 -15.21 -53.27 4.37
C ALA A 872 -13.95 -54.01 3.87
N ALA A 873 -13.81 -54.25 2.57
CA ALA A 873 -12.62 -54.88 1.99
C ALA A 873 -11.41 -53.92 2.02
N LEU A 874 -11.58 -52.67 1.60
CA LEU A 874 -10.56 -51.61 1.71
C LEU A 874 -10.11 -51.41 3.16
N GLY A 875 -11.06 -51.38 4.10
CA GLY A 875 -10.82 -51.24 5.53
C GLY A 875 -10.08 -52.41 6.17
N GLN A 876 -10.14 -53.62 5.60
CA GLN A 876 -9.30 -54.74 6.02
C GLN A 876 -7.87 -54.62 5.44
N THR A 877 -7.72 -54.18 4.19
CA THR A 877 -6.41 -53.97 3.56
C THR A 877 -5.58 -52.91 4.31
N GLY A 878 -6.20 -51.79 4.70
CA GLY A 878 -5.51 -50.74 5.46
C GLY A 878 -5.00 -51.19 6.85
N ARG A 879 -5.75 -52.07 7.54
CA ARG A 879 -5.34 -52.61 8.86
C ARG A 879 -4.11 -53.50 8.77
N ALA A 880 -3.99 -54.30 7.72
CA ALA A 880 -2.83 -55.16 7.49
C ALA A 880 -1.52 -54.35 7.28
N VAL A 881 -1.60 -53.17 6.67
CA VAL A 881 -0.46 -52.26 6.51
C VAL A 881 -0.07 -51.61 7.85
N ALA A 882 -1.05 -51.15 8.63
CA ALA A 882 -0.81 -50.49 9.92
C ALA A 882 -0.14 -51.41 10.97
N ASP A 883 -0.49 -52.70 11.00
CA ASP A 883 0.15 -53.65 11.92
C ASP A 883 1.58 -54.04 11.50
N ALA A 884 1.92 -53.96 10.21
CA ALA A 884 3.29 -54.15 9.73
C ALA A 884 4.23 -53.03 10.23
N GLU A 885 3.78 -51.76 10.21
CA GLU A 885 4.55 -50.65 10.78
C GLU A 885 4.78 -50.78 12.30
N LYS A 886 3.75 -51.23 13.03
CA LYS A 886 3.82 -51.46 14.48
C LYS A 886 4.89 -52.48 14.86
N ALA A 887 5.11 -53.50 14.02
CA ALA A 887 6.17 -54.48 14.22
C ALA A 887 7.57 -53.86 14.01
N GLY A 888 7.72 -52.98 13.02
CA GLY A 888 8.98 -52.25 12.76
C GLY A 888 9.38 -51.31 13.90
N LYS A 889 8.46 -50.44 14.32
CA LYS A 889 8.69 -49.41 15.36
C LYS A 889 9.16 -50.01 16.70
N ARG A 890 8.70 -51.22 17.06
CA ARG A 890 9.17 -51.97 18.25
C ARG A 890 10.62 -52.46 18.19
N ARG A 891 11.24 -52.59 17.02
CA ARG A 891 12.60 -53.14 16.88
C ARG A 891 13.68 -52.10 17.21
N ASP A 892 13.45 -50.85 16.83
CA ASP A 892 14.42 -49.76 17.00
C ASP A 892 14.42 -49.18 18.42
N GLU A 893 13.33 -49.39 19.16
CA GLU A 893 13.21 -49.03 20.58
C GLU A 893 14.11 -49.91 21.47
N VAL A 894 14.22 -51.21 21.15
CA VAL A 894 15.10 -52.17 21.84
C VAL A 894 16.58 -51.89 21.59
N LEU A 895 16.95 -51.33 20.42
CA LEU A 895 18.34 -50.94 20.15
C LEU A 895 18.78 -49.73 21.00
N ARG A 896 17.87 -48.80 21.28
CA ARG A 896 18.16 -47.60 22.11
C ARG A 896 18.37 -47.95 23.58
N SER A 897 17.75 -49.00 24.09
CA SER A 897 17.84 -49.38 25.52
C SER A 897 19.19 -49.97 25.92
N GLN A 898 20.04 -50.41 24.98
CA GLN A 898 21.38 -50.92 25.29
C GLN A 898 22.49 -49.84 25.26
N GLN A 899 22.37 -48.80 24.43
CA GLN A 899 23.48 -47.85 24.22
C GLN A 899 23.68 -46.79 25.32
N ARG A 900 22.74 -46.62 26.27
CA ARG A 900 22.85 -45.62 27.36
C ARG A 900 23.03 -46.23 28.75
N GLY A 901 23.45 -47.50 28.81
CA GLY A 901 23.93 -48.16 30.04
C GLY A 901 25.42 -47.99 30.33
N LEU A 902 26.13 -47.09 29.62
CA LEU A 902 27.59 -46.94 29.67
C LEU A 902 28.07 -45.50 29.94
N SER A 903 27.35 -44.78 30.80
CA SER A 903 27.85 -43.57 31.47
C SER A 903 27.61 -43.67 32.98
N ASP A 904 28.41 -44.53 33.60
CA ASP A 904 28.36 -44.96 35.00
C ASP A 904 28.30 -43.83 36.05
N LEU A 905 27.36 -44.01 36.99
CA LEU A 905 27.59 -44.01 38.44
C LEU A 905 28.58 -42.98 39.06
N ARG A 906 28.03 -41.85 39.50
CA ARG A 906 28.21 -41.29 40.87
C ARG A 906 26.93 -40.53 41.25
N ARG A 907 26.10 -41.02 42.20
CA ARG A 907 26.23 -40.92 43.68
C ARG A 907 25.92 -39.53 44.24
N ASP A 908 25.11 -39.35 45.30
CA ASP A 908 24.25 -40.32 46.00
C ASP A 908 23.15 -39.61 46.84
N GLN A 909 21.99 -40.25 46.97
CA GLN A 909 21.04 -40.26 48.11
C GLN A 909 20.58 -38.99 48.88
N SER A 910 19.23 -38.90 48.97
CA SER A 910 18.40 -38.58 50.15
C SER A 910 18.25 -37.10 50.56
N VAL A 911 17.27 -36.66 51.39
CA VAL A 911 16.28 -37.37 52.26
C VAL A 911 14.84 -36.83 52.03
N VAL A 912 13.83 -37.57 52.51
CA VAL A 912 12.38 -37.23 52.51
C VAL A 912 12.02 -36.00 53.37
N ALA A 913 10.94 -35.33 52.98
CA ALA A 913 10.29 -34.18 53.61
C ALA A 913 10.04 -34.27 55.13
N HIS A 914 9.97 -33.10 55.79
CA HIS A 914 9.32 -32.96 57.08
C HIS A 914 8.37 -31.74 57.13
N THR A 915 7.07 -32.04 57.10
CA THR A 915 6.01 -31.32 57.85
C THR A 915 5.88 -29.81 57.60
N ALA A 916 4.96 -29.33 56.75
CA ALA A 916 3.50 -29.40 56.97
C ALA A 916 3.01 -28.83 58.35
N ARG A 917 3.63 -27.76 58.85
CA ARG A 917 3.11 -26.92 59.95
C ARG A 917 3.50 -25.45 59.75
N ARG A 918 2.57 -24.59 59.29
CA ARG A 918 2.55 -23.12 59.54
C ARG A 918 1.35 -22.34 58.94
N VAL A 919 0.21 -22.98 58.69
CA VAL A 919 -1.01 -22.29 58.21
C VAL A 919 -1.64 -21.42 59.32
N ASP A 920 -1.67 -21.95 60.54
CA ASP A 920 -2.45 -21.46 61.69
C ASP A 920 -1.97 -20.14 62.35
N ARG A 921 -1.49 -19.13 61.59
CA ARG A 921 -1.07 -17.84 62.18
C ARG A 921 -1.04 -16.58 61.29
N VAL A 922 -1.93 -16.46 60.31
CA VAL A 922 -2.20 -15.16 59.62
C VAL A 922 -3.68 -14.73 59.72
N GLU A 923 -4.54 -15.62 60.22
CA GLU A 923 -6.01 -15.49 60.38
C GLU A 923 -6.48 -14.43 61.41
N GLN A 924 -5.62 -13.53 61.90
CA GLN A 924 -5.89 -12.86 63.18
C GLN A 924 -5.22 -11.47 63.35
N SER A 925 -5.30 -10.57 62.36
CA SER A 925 -4.71 -9.21 62.53
C SER A 925 -5.36 -8.01 61.80
N ILE A 926 -6.20 -8.16 60.77
CA ILE A 926 -6.78 -6.99 60.06
C ILE A 926 -8.29 -7.12 59.80
N GLU A 927 -9.04 -7.59 60.79
CA GLU A 927 -10.38 -7.04 61.04
C GLU A 927 -10.25 -5.92 62.08
N SER A 928 -10.06 -4.68 61.64
CA SER A 928 -10.28 -3.47 62.47
C SER A 928 -10.10 -2.16 61.70
N LEU A 929 -11.17 -1.70 61.03
CA LEU A 929 -11.79 -0.38 61.26
C LEU A 929 -12.97 -0.18 60.27
N PRO A 930 -14.23 -0.24 60.73
CA PRO A 930 -15.42 -0.14 59.87
C PRO A 930 -16.12 1.23 59.91
N SER A 931 -17.16 1.34 59.07
CA SER A 931 -18.37 2.16 59.25
C SER A 931 -18.24 3.69 59.42
N GLU A 932 -18.55 4.43 58.35
CA GLU A 932 -19.44 5.62 58.33
C GLU A 932 -19.82 5.94 56.85
N LEU A 933 -20.68 6.95 56.60
CA LEU A 933 -21.09 7.48 55.28
C LEU A 933 -22.23 6.80 54.46
N SER A 934 -22.97 5.82 54.97
CA SER A 934 -24.10 5.18 54.23
C SER A 934 -25.38 6.03 54.05
N ALA A 935 -25.25 7.35 53.93
CA ALA A 935 -26.36 8.30 53.79
C ALA A 935 -26.10 9.43 52.78
N GLY A 936 -24.84 9.87 52.58
CA GLY A 936 -24.50 10.85 51.53
C GLY A 936 -24.19 10.23 50.17
N PHE A 937 -23.80 8.95 50.17
CA PHE A 937 -23.28 8.26 48.98
C PHE A 937 -24.33 8.01 47.89
N ALA A 938 -25.62 7.99 48.23
CA ALA A 938 -26.70 7.73 47.28
C ALA A 938 -26.96 8.91 46.33
N ASP A 939 -27.06 10.12 46.88
CA ASP A 939 -27.29 11.34 46.08
C ASP A 939 -26.05 11.71 45.25
N GLU A 940 -24.84 11.48 45.79
CA GLU A 940 -23.59 11.65 45.06
C GLU A 940 -23.41 10.59 43.97
N MET A 941 -23.92 9.36 44.17
CA MET A 941 -24.01 8.36 43.09
C MET A 941 -25.00 8.77 42.00
N ALA A 942 -26.20 9.25 42.34
CA ALA A 942 -27.19 9.67 41.34
C ALA A 942 -26.65 10.81 40.45
N ALA A 943 -26.10 11.86 41.05
CA ALA A 943 -25.50 12.97 40.31
C ALA A 943 -24.26 12.54 39.49
N ARG A 944 -23.45 11.60 39.99
CA ARG A 944 -22.39 10.97 39.18
C ARG A 944 -22.96 10.10 38.07
N GLN A 945 -24.08 9.42 38.26
CA GLN A 945 -24.66 8.51 37.27
C GLN A 945 -25.24 9.29 36.10
N ASP A 946 -25.87 10.44 36.34
CA ASP A 946 -26.32 11.37 35.29
C ASP A 946 -25.14 12.07 34.57
N ALA A 947 -24.10 12.48 35.30
CA ALA A 947 -22.88 13.07 34.72
C ALA A 947 -22.01 12.03 33.99
N LEU A 948 -22.03 10.77 34.45
CA LEU A 948 -21.64 9.63 33.65
C LEU A 948 -22.54 9.63 32.41
N HIS A 949 -23.86 9.62 32.52
CA HIS A 949 -24.74 9.52 31.35
C HIS A 949 -24.48 10.60 30.26
N GLU A 950 -24.13 11.84 30.60
CA GLU A 950 -23.70 12.88 29.63
C GLU A 950 -22.22 12.84 29.19
N MET A 951 -21.39 11.97 29.75
CA MET A 951 -20.09 11.57 29.16
C MET A 951 -20.28 10.30 28.31
N PHE A 952 -21.11 9.42 28.85
CA PHE A 952 -21.53 8.11 28.43
C PHE A 952 -22.57 8.15 27.32
N ARG A 953 -22.23 8.94 26.31
CA ARG A 953 -22.99 9.21 25.10
C ARG A 953 -22.18 10.13 24.16
N PHE A 954 -21.08 10.73 24.64
CA PHE A 954 -20.04 11.27 23.76
C PHE A 954 -19.35 10.17 22.96
N ARG A 955 -19.35 8.96 23.53
CA ARG A 955 -18.69 7.76 23.03
C ARG A 955 -19.11 7.32 21.66
N ASP A 956 -20.36 6.91 21.55
CA ASP A 956 -20.67 5.77 20.69
C ASP A 956 -20.82 6.27 19.29
N HIS A 957 -21.50 7.39 19.21
CA HIS A 957 -21.47 8.28 18.08
C HIS A 957 -20.02 8.68 17.66
N ARG A 958 -18.97 8.54 18.51
CA ARG A 958 -17.51 8.64 18.18
C ARG A 958 -16.79 7.26 18.21
N LEU A 959 -17.48 6.12 18.32
CA LEU A 959 -16.93 4.76 18.17
C LEU A 959 -16.61 4.44 16.70
N ASP A 960 -16.23 5.47 15.97
CA ASP A 960 -16.89 5.79 14.72
C ASP A 960 -16.08 6.96 14.07
N ASN A 961 -16.01 7.05 12.72
CA ASN A 961 -14.98 7.72 11.86
C ASN A 961 -13.53 7.37 12.15
N ASP A 962 -13.32 6.88 13.34
CA ASP A 962 -12.95 5.50 13.57
C ASP A 962 -14.06 4.50 13.02
N GLU A 963 -14.52 3.49 13.78
CA GLU A 963 -14.83 2.09 13.36
C GLU A 963 -14.98 1.65 11.88
N HIS A 964 -15.59 2.35 10.92
CA HIS A 964 -15.58 1.91 9.51
C HIS A 964 -14.16 1.92 8.96
N ALA A 965 -13.29 2.82 9.38
CA ALA A 965 -12.06 3.06 8.65
C ALA A 965 -10.90 2.09 8.96
N ILE A 966 -11.22 0.79 8.93
CA ILE A 966 -10.36 -0.36 8.64
C ILE A 966 -11.05 -1.32 7.67
N GLN A 967 -12.35 -1.16 7.42
CA GLN A 967 -13.02 -1.70 6.24
C GLN A 967 -12.31 -1.40 4.93
N ARG A 968 -11.50 -0.34 4.91
CA ARG A 968 -10.45 -0.19 3.94
C ARG A 968 -9.12 0.32 4.57
N LEU A 969 -8.66 -0.20 5.73
CA LEU A 969 -7.30 0.04 6.36
C LEU A 969 -6.20 -1.12 6.34
N THR A 970 -6.39 -2.37 5.90
CA THR A 970 -5.36 -3.37 5.33
C THR A 970 -5.70 -4.34 4.07
N ARG A 971 -6.30 -4.03 2.87
CA ARG A 971 -7.16 -4.83 1.87
C ARG A 971 -6.55 -5.45 0.65
N GLU A 972 -5.99 -4.67 -0.26
CA GLU A 972 -5.04 -3.57 -0.10
C GLU A 972 -3.81 -4.21 0.58
N VAL A 973 -3.76 -4.67 1.85
CA VAL A 973 -2.77 -5.64 2.43
C VAL A 973 -3.22 -7.09 2.32
N GLU A 974 -4.49 -7.49 2.44
CA GLU A 974 -4.87 -8.80 1.89
C GLU A 974 -4.64 -8.85 0.37
N ALA A 975 -4.40 -7.69 -0.26
CA ALA A 975 -3.91 -7.45 -1.62
C ALA A 975 -2.50 -6.80 -1.68
N VAL A 976 -1.70 -6.74 -0.60
CA VAL A 976 -0.28 -6.24 -0.57
C VAL A 976 0.63 -7.17 0.21
N LEU A 977 0.16 -7.88 1.23
CA LEU A 977 0.52 -9.30 1.38
C LEU A 977 -0.15 -10.17 0.31
N GLY A 978 -1.28 -9.77 -0.26
CA GLY A 978 -1.83 -10.42 -1.45
C GLY A 978 -1.02 -10.14 -2.70
N ALA A 979 -0.73 -8.89 -3.05
CA ALA A 979 0.19 -8.55 -4.14
C ALA A 979 1.62 -9.00 -3.82
N ALA A 980 2.17 -8.82 -2.61
CA ALA A 980 3.45 -9.46 -2.25
C ALA A 980 3.35 -10.99 -2.05
N LYS A 981 2.24 -11.61 -2.47
CA LYS A 981 2.15 -13.05 -2.80
C LYS A 981 1.83 -13.30 -4.28
N LEU A 982 1.10 -12.41 -4.98
CA LEU A 982 0.67 -12.53 -6.39
C LEU A 982 1.67 -11.96 -7.41
N VAL A 983 2.24 -10.77 -7.15
CA VAL A 983 3.53 -10.30 -7.73
C VAL A 983 4.66 -11.28 -7.41
N HIS A 984 4.43 -12.16 -6.42
CA HIS A 984 5.31 -13.21 -5.96
C HIS A 984 4.84 -14.64 -6.34
N THR A 985 3.90 -14.75 -7.31
CA THR A 985 3.32 -15.99 -7.86
C THR A 985 3.69 -16.15 -9.35
N PRO A 986 3.78 -17.38 -9.91
CA PRO A 986 4.24 -17.58 -11.28
C PRO A 986 3.24 -17.13 -12.35
N VAL A 987 3.74 -16.45 -13.39
CA VAL A 987 2.99 -16.05 -14.61
C VAL A 987 3.43 -16.93 -15.79
N PRO A 988 2.52 -17.38 -16.69
CA PRO A 988 2.90 -18.13 -17.89
C PRO A 988 3.76 -17.32 -18.85
N ALA A 989 4.64 -17.99 -19.61
CA ALA A 989 5.37 -17.35 -20.70
C ALA A 989 4.43 -17.11 -21.89
N GLY A 990 4.55 -15.95 -22.55
CA GLY A 990 3.59 -15.52 -23.57
C GLY A 990 2.26 -15.01 -23.00
N ALA A 991 2.26 -14.59 -21.73
CA ALA A 991 1.12 -13.96 -21.08
C ALA A 991 1.60 -12.79 -20.19
N ASP A 992 0.74 -11.80 -20.01
CA ASP A 992 1.03 -10.61 -19.20
C ASP A 992 -0.22 -10.19 -18.39
N VAL A 993 -0.03 -9.34 -17.38
CA VAL A 993 -1.05 -8.94 -16.42
C VAL A 993 -1.43 -7.47 -16.66
N VAL A 994 -2.67 -7.22 -17.07
CA VAL A 994 -3.20 -5.86 -17.27
C VAL A 994 -4.29 -5.53 -16.27
N VAL A 995 -4.26 -4.29 -15.78
CA VAL A 995 -5.30 -3.74 -14.89
C VAL A 995 -6.27 -2.92 -15.73
N CYS A 996 -7.55 -3.23 -15.64
CA CYS A 996 -8.66 -2.61 -16.37
C CYS A 996 -9.91 -2.46 -15.48
N ASP A 997 -10.95 -1.83 -16.00
CA ASP A 997 -12.27 -1.68 -15.36
C ASP A 997 -12.93 -3.03 -15.04
N ALA A 998 -12.79 -4.03 -15.91
CA ALA A 998 -13.24 -5.41 -15.65
C ALA A 998 -12.40 -6.13 -14.56
N GLY A 999 -11.16 -5.70 -14.29
CA GLY A 999 -10.30 -6.20 -13.23
C GLY A 999 -8.83 -6.38 -13.60
N ILE A 1000 -8.14 -7.27 -12.89
CA ILE A 1000 -6.78 -7.71 -13.21
C ILE A 1000 -6.90 -8.90 -14.17
N LEU A 1001 -6.73 -8.67 -15.46
CA LEU A 1001 -6.76 -9.72 -16.48
C LEU A 1001 -5.35 -10.24 -16.73
N LEU A 1002 -5.18 -11.56 -16.61
CA LEU A 1002 -4.14 -12.28 -17.30
C LEU A 1002 -4.57 -12.44 -18.77
N MET A 1003 -3.76 -11.96 -19.70
CA MET A 1003 -4.00 -12.04 -21.14
C MET A 1003 -2.88 -12.82 -21.83
N PRO A 1004 -3.16 -13.50 -22.96
CA PRO A 1004 -2.12 -13.94 -23.89
C PRO A 1004 -1.37 -12.73 -24.49
N ASP A 1005 -0.21 -12.97 -25.09
CA ASP A 1005 0.53 -11.96 -25.85
C ASP A 1005 -0.29 -11.50 -27.07
N ASP A 1006 -0.51 -10.19 -27.17
CA ASP A 1006 -1.52 -9.59 -28.05
C ASP A 1006 -1.17 -8.12 -28.32
N GLU A 1007 -1.17 -7.70 -29.59
CA GLU A 1007 -0.73 -6.36 -30.00
C GLU A 1007 -1.91 -5.37 -30.21
N VAL A 1008 -3.15 -5.78 -29.98
CA VAL A 1008 -4.36 -5.00 -30.31
C VAL A 1008 -5.17 -4.68 -29.05
N MET A 1009 -5.71 -5.69 -28.39
CA MET A 1009 -6.49 -5.59 -27.16
C MET A 1009 -5.60 -5.22 -25.97
N MET A 1010 -4.43 -5.85 -25.81
CA MET A 1010 -3.57 -5.61 -24.64
C MET A 1010 -3.01 -4.18 -24.59
N PRO A 1011 -2.46 -3.58 -25.67
CA PRO A 1011 -1.96 -2.20 -25.63
C PRO A 1011 -3.10 -1.19 -25.51
N TRP A 1012 -4.27 -1.48 -26.09
CA TRP A 1012 -5.46 -0.66 -25.94
C TRP A 1012 -5.94 -0.62 -24.49
N ILE A 1013 -6.07 -1.78 -23.83
CA ILE A 1013 -6.44 -1.87 -22.41
C ILE A 1013 -5.38 -1.23 -21.52
N ARG A 1014 -4.08 -1.39 -21.81
CA ARG A 1014 -3.00 -0.72 -21.07
C ARG A 1014 -3.11 0.81 -21.10
N HIS A 1015 -3.65 1.39 -22.18
CA HIS A 1015 -3.83 2.83 -22.33
C HIS A 1015 -5.20 3.33 -21.83
N HIS A 1016 -6.29 2.75 -22.32
CA HIS A 1016 -7.67 3.19 -22.10
C HIS A 1016 -8.36 2.52 -20.90
N ARG A 1017 -7.74 1.50 -20.29
CA ARG A 1017 -8.24 0.73 -19.14
C ARG A 1017 -9.58 0.04 -19.34
N SER A 1018 -10.02 -0.08 -20.59
CA SER A 1018 -11.31 -0.59 -21.03
C SER A 1018 -11.20 -1.11 -22.47
N TRP A 1019 -12.19 -1.89 -22.91
CA TRP A 1019 -12.36 -2.41 -24.27
C TRP A 1019 -13.81 -2.20 -24.72
N GLU A 1020 -14.01 -1.85 -25.99
CA GLU A 1020 -15.34 -1.63 -26.63
C GLU A 1020 -16.34 -0.87 -25.75
N ALA A 1021 -15.91 0.28 -25.21
CA ALA A 1021 -16.61 0.98 -24.13
C ALA A 1021 -18.06 1.38 -24.49
N GLU A 1022 -18.33 1.76 -25.73
CA GLU A 1022 -19.67 2.06 -26.24
C GLU A 1022 -20.60 0.83 -26.22
N GLU A 1023 -20.07 -0.35 -26.54
CA GLU A 1023 -20.82 -1.60 -26.64
C GLU A 1023 -21.01 -2.24 -25.26
N ALA A 1024 -19.97 -2.24 -24.43
CA ALA A 1024 -20.06 -2.56 -23.01
C ALA A 1024 -21.11 -1.67 -22.32
N ALA A 1025 -21.10 -0.35 -22.58
CA ALA A 1025 -22.11 0.56 -22.05
C ALA A 1025 -23.51 0.32 -22.62
N LEU A 1026 -23.66 -0.11 -23.89
CA LEU A 1026 -24.95 -0.51 -24.44
C LEU A 1026 -25.46 -1.80 -23.76
N MET A 1027 -24.62 -2.83 -23.66
CA MET A 1027 -24.94 -4.09 -22.99
C MET A 1027 -25.33 -3.89 -21.52
N VAL A 1028 -24.59 -3.08 -20.77
CA VAL A 1028 -24.92 -2.71 -19.39
C VAL A 1028 -26.30 -2.04 -19.30
N ARG A 1029 -26.65 -1.14 -20.23
CA ARG A 1029 -28.00 -0.53 -20.27
C ARG A 1029 -29.10 -1.56 -20.56
N LEU A 1030 -28.86 -2.51 -21.46
CA LEU A 1030 -29.85 -3.54 -21.85
C LEU A 1030 -30.05 -4.59 -20.75
N ALA A 1031 -28.95 -5.14 -20.19
CA ALA A 1031 -29.00 -6.08 -19.05
C ALA A 1031 -29.60 -5.45 -17.79
N SER A 1032 -29.42 -4.14 -17.58
CA SER A 1032 -30.08 -3.39 -16.51
C SER A 1032 -31.59 -3.20 -16.76
N ALA A 1033 -32.02 -3.11 -18.01
CA ALA A 1033 -33.43 -2.89 -18.36
C ALA A 1033 -34.29 -4.16 -18.19
N ARG A 1034 -33.69 -5.35 -18.30
CA ARG A 1034 -34.38 -6.64 -18.17
C ARG A 1034 -33.51 -7.70 -17.46
N PRO A 1035 -33.82 -8.04 -16.20
CA PRO A 1035 -33.15 -9.15 -15.50
C PRO A 1035 -33.36 -10.50 -16.20
N GLY A 1036 -32.34 -11.35 -16.14
CA GLY A 1036 -32.32 -12.66 -16.81
C GLY A 1036 -30.88 -13.17 -16.97
N ALA A 1037 -30.73 -14.24 -17.75
CA ALA A 1037 -29.41 -14.75 -18.11
C ALA A 1037 -28.77 -13.90 -19.22
N PHE A 1038 -27.45 -13.72 -19.14
CA PHE A 1038 -26.63 -13.18 -20.21
C PHE A 1038 -25.92 -14.32 -20.95
N LEU A 1039 -25.88 -14.22 -22.28
CA LEU A 1039 -25.20 -15.15 -23.17
C LEU A 1039 -24.10 -14.39 -23.92
N ASP A 1040 -22.84 -14.70 -23.60
CA ASP A 1040 -21.64 -14.06 -24.14
C ASP A 1040 -21.03 -14.99 -25.19
N VAL A 1041 -21.25 -14.73 -26.48
CA VAL A 1041 -20.80 -15.61 -27.57
C VAL A 1041 -19.62 -14.96 -28.30
N GLY A 1042 -18.44 -15.56 -28.19
CA GLY A 1042 -17.17 -14.87 -28.44
C GLY A 1042 -16.68 -14.19 -27.15
N ALA A 1043 -16.62 -14.96 -26.06
CA ALA A 1043 -16.31 -14.43 -24.73
C ALA A 1043 -14.82 -14.07 -24.52
N HIS A 1044 -13.92 -14.60 -25.37
CA HIS A 1044 -12.48 -14.37 -25.35
C HIS A 1044 -11.88 -14.61 -23.93
N VAL A 1045 -10.98 -13.74 -23.45
CA VAL A 1045 -10.42 -13.79 -22.08
C VAL A 1045 -11.41 -13.39 -20.96
N GLY A 1046 -12.68 -13.17 -21.29
CA GLY A 1046 -13.76 -12.90 -20.34
C GLY A 1046 -14.04 -11.44 -20.00
N TYR A 1047 -13.55 -10.48 -20.81
CA TYR A 1047 -13.71 -9.05 -20.53
C TYR A 1047 -15.19 -8.64 -20.35
N HIS A 1048 -16.06 -8.95 -21.33
CA HIS A 1048 -17.48 -8.54 -21.29
C HIS A 1048 -18.26 -9.29 -20.21
N THR A 1049 -18.05 -10.60 -20.06
CA THR A 1049 -18.53 -11.41 -18.93
C THR A 1049 -18.16 -10.78 -17.56
N LEU A 1050 -16.90 -10.42 -17.33
CA LEU A 1050 -16.46 -9.81 -16.06
C LEU A 1050 -17.02 -8.39 -15.87
N ASN A 1051 -17.05 -7.58 -16.92
CA ASN A 1051 -17.61 -6.23 -16.90
C ASN A 1051 -19.09 -6.28 -16.51
N LEU A 1052 -19.91 -7.11 -17.18
CA LEU A 1052 -21.33 -7.26 -16.89
C LEU A 1052 -21.62 -7.88 -15.52
N LEU A 1053 -20.84 -8.87 -15.06
CA LEU A 1053 -21.02 -9.44 -13.70
C LEU A 1053 -20.69 -8.43 -12.59
N ARG A 1054 -19.76 -7.51 -12.82
CA ARG A 1054 -19.41 -6.44 -11.87
C ARG A 1054 -20.36 -5.24 -11.96
N ALA A 1055 -20.86 -4.91 -13.15
CA ALA A 1055 -21.70 -3.73 -13.39
C ALA A 1055 -23.21 -4.00 -13.26
N CYS A 1056 -23.69 -5.21 -13.54
CA CYS A 1056 -25.12 -5.53 -13.62
C CYS A 1056 -25.54 -6.68 -12.68
N PRO A 1057 -25.86 -6.40 -11.40
CA PRO A 1057 -26.46 -7.38 -10.47
C PRO A 1057 -27.82 -7.96 -10.90
N SER A 1058 -28.39 -7.50 -12.02
CA SER A 1058 -29.58 -8.05 -12.67
C SER A 1058 -29.30 -9.29 -13.54
N VAL A 1059 -28.03 -9.55 -13.87
CA VAL A 1059 -27.60 -10.77 -14.56
C VAL A 1059 -27.66 -11.94 -13.56
N THR A 1060 -28.57 -12.88 -13.77
CA THR A 1060 -28.77 -14.00 -12.83
C THR A 1060 -27.67 -15.05 -12.93
N THR A 1061 -27.07 -15.16 -14.11
CA THR A 1061 -26.27 -16.27 -14.60
C THR A 1061 -25.63 -15.85 -15.93
N VAL A 1062 -24.43 -16.34 -16.22
CA VAL A 1062 -23.76 -16.14 -17.51
C VAL A 1062 -23.44 -17.49 -18.15
N VAL A 1063 -23.75 -17.61 -19.43
CA VAL A 1063 -23.19 -18.66 -20.31
C VAL A 1063 -22.19 -17.98 -21.22
N ALA A 1064 -20.91 -18.23 -20.99
CA ALA A 1064 -19.80 -17.71 -21.78
C ALA A 1064 -19.37 -18.80 -22.77
N VAL A 1065 -19.47 -18.51 -24.06
CA VAL A 1065 -19.19 -19.45 -25.16
C VAL A 1065 -17.93 -18.98 -25.87
N GLU A 1066 -16.89 -19.82 -25.84
CA GLU A 1066 -15.59 -19.55 -26.45
C GLU A 1066 -15.16 -20.77 -27.28
N ALA A 1067 -14.72 -20.53 -28.52
CA ALA A 1067 -14.35 -21.59 -29.45
C ALA A 1067 -12.89 -22.06 -29.25
N ASP A 1068 -12.02 -21.19 -28.73
CA ASP A 1068 -10.60 -21.47 -28.51
C ASP A 1068 -10.32 -21.97 -27.08
N PRO A 1069 -9.78 -23.20 -26.90
CA PRO A 1069 -9.41 -23.74 -25.60
C PRO A 1069 -8.38 -22.92 -24.81
N GLU A 1070 -7.50 -22.17 -25.47
CA GLU A 1070 -6.49 -21.34 -24.80
C GLU A 1070 -7.12 -20.08 -24.21
N ASN A 1071 -7.90 -19.35 -25.00
CA ASN A 1071 -8.70 -18.21 -24.54
C ASN A 1071 -9.68 -18.64 -23.42
N ALA A 1072 -10.30 -19.81 -23.55
CA ALA A 1072 -11.18 -20.37 -22.52
C ALA A 1072 -10.46 -20.70 -21.20
N ASP A 1073 -9.15 -20.99 -21.18
CA ASP A 1073 -8.39 -21.16 -19.94
C ASP A 1073 -7.98 -19.81 -19.32
N PHE A 1074 -7.61 -18.81 -20.12
CA PHE A 1074 -7.43 -17.43 -19.63
C PHE A 1074 -8.71 -16.89 -18.98
N LEU A 1075 -9.86 -17.06 -19.63
CA LEU A 1075 -11.19 -16.78 -19.09
C LEU A 1075 -11.42 -17.44 -17.71
N ARG A 1076 -11.14 -18.74 -17.56
CA ARG A 1076 -11.30 -19.47 -16.30
C ARG A 1076 -10.38 -18.93 -15.20
N ARG A 1077 -9.13 -18.60 -15.52
CA ARG A 1077 -8.16 -18.01 -14.58
C ARG A 1077 -8.60 -16.60 -14.16
N ASN A 1078 -9.03 -15.77 -15.10
CA ASN A 1078 -9.50 -14.41 -14.85
C ASN A 1078 -10.75 -14.40 -13.96
N LEU A 1079 -11.71 -15.30 -14.20
CA LEU A 1079 -12.86 -15.52 -13.31
C LEU A 1079 -12.44 -15.94 -11.90
N ALA A 1080 -11.47 -16.85 -11.76
CA ALA A 1080 -11.01 -17.35 -10.46
C ALA A 1080 -10.18 -16.34 -9.65
N VAL A 1081 -9.55 -15.35 -10.30
CA VAL A 1081 -8.80 -14.27 -9.65
C VAL A 1081 -9.70 -13.08 -9.30
N ASN A 1082 -10.61 -12.68 -10.21
CA ASN A 1082 -11.38 -11.44 -10.05
C ASN A 1082 -12.73 -11.63 -9.35
N LEU A 1083 -13.30 -12.83 -9.33
CA LEU A 1083 -14.61 -13.08 -8.71
C LEU A 1083 -14.49 -13.92 -7.43
N PRO A 1084 -15.16 -13.52 -6.33
CA PRO A 1084 -15.38 -14.39 -5.19
C PRO A 1084 -16.02 -15.73 -5.59
N LYS A 1085 -15.69 -16.81 -4.85
CA LYS A 1085 -16.12 -18.20 -5.16
C LYS A 1085 -17.63 -18.40 -5.37
N HIS A 1086 -18.48 -17.49 -4.87
CA HIS A 1086 -19.93 -17.55 -5.08
C HIS A 1086 -20.39 -16.87 -6.38
N GLN A 1087 -19.65 -15.87 -6.89
CA GLN A 1087 -19.92 -15.22 -8.18
C GLN A 1087 -19.31 -16.02 -9.35
N SER A 1088 -18.12 -16.61 -9.18
CA SER A 1088 -17.55 -17.52 -10.17
C SER A 1088 -18.44 -18.76 -10.41
N GLY A 1089 -19.29 -19.12 -9.44
CA GLY A 1089 -20.30 -20.18 -9.58
C GLY A 1089 -21.55 -19.81 -10.38
N LEU A 1090 -21.68 -18.55 -10.83
CA LEU A 1090 -22.77 -18.09 -11.70
C LEU A 1090 -22.43 -18.19 -13.20
N VAL A 1091 -21.18 -18.55 -13.53
CA VAL A 1091 -20.65 -18.55 -14.90
C VAL A 1091 -20.44 -19.99 -15.37
N THR A 1092 -21.02 -20.32 -16.52
CA THR A 1092 -20.76 -21.58 -17.24
C THR A 1092 -19.93 -21.27 -18.48
N VAL A 1093 -18.70 -21.80 -18.54
CA VAL A 1093 -17.80 -21.65 -19.71
C VAL A 1093 -17.97 -22.84 -20.64
N LEU A 1094 -18.55 -22.62 -21.82
CA LEU A 1094 -18.72 -23.61 -22.87
C LEU A 1094 -17.58 -23.47 -23.89
N GLU A 1095 -16.70 -24.47 -23.92
CA GLU A 1095 -15.56 -24.57 -24.84
C GLU A 1095 -16.01 -25.20 -26.17
N ALA A 1096 -16.70 -24.39 -26.99
CA ALA A 1096 -17.31 -24.78 -28.26
C ALA A 1096 -17.65 -23.55 -29.12
N ALA A 1097 -17.71 -23.75 -30.43
CA ALA A 1097 -18.22 -22.74 -31.36
C ALA A 1097 -19.76 -22.78 -31.42
N ALA A 1098 -20.41 -21.62 -31.23
CA ALA A 1098 -21.85 -21.49 -31.45
C ALA A 1098 -22.18 -21.54 -32.95
N TRP A 1099 -23.13 -22.39 -33.35
CA TRP A 1099 -23.47 -22.58 -34.76
C TRP A 1099 -24.95 -22.95 -34.99
N ASP A 1100 -25.38 -23.01 -36.24
CA ASP A 1100 -26.77 -23.34 -36.62
C ASP A 1100 -27.15 -24.82 -36.38
N SER A 1101 -26.15 -25.68 -36.16
CA SER A 1101 -26.28 -27.13 -36.07
C SER A 1101 -25.10 -27.75 -35.32
N ASP A 1102 -25.35 -28.87 -34.64
CA ASP A 1102 -24.31 -29.62 -33.90
C ASP A 1102 -23.34 -30.31 -34.87
N GLY A 1103 -22.04 -30.23 -34.59
CA GLY A 1103 -21.02 -30.81 -35.46
C GLY A 1103 -19.59 -30.49 -35.06
N SER A 1104 -18.76 -30.17 -36.05
CA SER A 1104 -17.38 -29.71 -35.84
C SER A 1104 -16.98 -28.73 -36.93
N LEU A 1105 -16.32 -27.65 -36.54
CA LEU A 1105 -15.84 -26.59 -37.42
C LEU A 1105 -14.30 -26.54 -37.36
N VAL A 1106 -13.70 -25.96 -38.39
CA VAL A 1106 -12.27 -25.65 -38.40
C VAL A 1106 -12.09 -24.27 -37.77
N LEU A 1107 -11.37 -24.20 -36.66
CA LEU A 1107 -10.90 -22.96 -36.05
C LEU A 1107 -9.71 -22.42 -36.87
N VAL A 1108 -9.66 -21.11 -37.04
CA VAL A 1108 -8.70 -20.37 -37.87
C VAL A 1108 -8.24 -19.15 -37.09
N HIS A 1109 -6.92 -18.98 -37.01
CA HIS A 1109 -6.26 -17.79 -36.47
C HIS A 1109 -5.76 -17.00 -37.70
N PRO A 1110 -6.40 -15.89 -38.10
CA PRO A 1110 -6.04 -15.14 -39.31
C PRO A 1110 -4.77 -14.31 -39.10
N GLU A 1111 -4.58 -13.78 -37.90
CA GLU A 1111 -3.48 -12.90 -37.51
C GLU A 1111 -2.90 -13.38 -36.15
N GLU A 1112 -1.62 -13.76 -36.11
CA GLU A 1112 -0.98 -14.34 -34.90
C GLU A 1112 -0.80 -13.35 -33.73
N TYR A 1113 -1.10 -12.06 -33.93
CA TYR A 1113 -0.93 -10.98 -32.95
C TYR A 1113 -2.25 -10.42 -32.37
N ASN A 1114 -3.40 -10.97 -32.79
CA ASN A 1114 -4.72 -10.50 -32.39
C ASN A 1114 -5.58 -11.68 -31.89
N SER A 1115 -5.49 -11.95 -30.59
CA SER A 1115 -6.15 -13.08 -29.91
C SER A 1115 -7.68 -13.04 -29.97
N GLY A 1116 -8.26 -11.87 -30.30
CA GLY A 1116 -9.68 -11.67 -30.53
C GLY A 1116 -10.18 -12.01 -31.94
N ASP A 1117 -9.32 -12.05 -32.97
CA ASP A 1117 -9.76 -12.32 -34.36
C ASP A 1117 -9.88 -13.82 -34.69
N HIS A 1118 -10.15 -14.68 -33.69
CA HIS A 1118 -10.23 -16.13 -33.90
C HIS A 1118 -11.56 -16.53 -34.55
N ARG A 1119 -11.51 -17.17 -35.72
CA ARG A 1119 -12.68 -17.42 -36.59
C ARG A 1119 -12.94 -18.90 -36.81
N VAL A 1120 -14.20 -19.26 -37.09
CA VAL A 1120 -14.59 -20.63 -37.48
C VAL A 1120 -15.14 -20.70 -38.90
N ARG A 1121 -15.03 -21.89 -39.51
CA ARG A 1121 -15.62 -22.21 -40.82
C ARG A 1121 -15.98 -23.69 -40.99
N PRO A 1122 -16.88 -24.05 -41.93
CA PRO A 1122 -17.22 -25.44 -42.24
C PRO A 1122 -16.01 -26.30 -42.60
N ALA A 1123 -16.03 -27.57 -42.19
CA ALA A 1123 -14.97 -28.55 -42.47
C ALA A 1123 -15.03 -29.06 -43.93
N ASP A 1124 -14.56 -28.22 -44.87
CA ASP A 1124 -14.51 -28.44 -46.32
C ASP A 1124 -13.34 -29.34 -46.79
N GLY A 1125 -12.53 -29.85 -45.87
CA GLY A 1125 -11.29 -30.60 -46.15
C GLY A 1125 -10.01 -29.77 -46.03
N SER A 1126 -10.12 -28.51 -45.60
CA SER A 1126 -8.98 -27.66 -45.23
C SER A 1126 -8.32 -28.06 -43.90
N ALA A 1127 -7.15 -27.46 -43.61
CA ALA A 1127 -6.37 -27.71 -42.41
C ALA A 1127 -6.58 -26.62 -41.34
N GLY A 1128 -6.67 -27.06 -40.09
CA GLY A 1128 -6.77 -26.26 -38.86
C GLY A 1128 -7.24 -27.15 -37.71
N PRO A 1129 -7.18 -26.69 -36.44
CA PRO A 1129 -7.77 -27.41 -35.31
C PRO A 1129 -9.29 -27.56 -35.48
N LEU A 1130 -9.83 -28.74 -35.14
CA LEU A 1130 -11.27 -29.00 -35.15
C LEU A 1130 -11.85 -28.71 -33.77
N VAL A 1131 -12.81 -27.78 -33.71
CA VAL A 1131 -13.54 -27.42 -32.49
C VAL A 1131 -14.97 -27.97 -32.53
N PRO A 1132 -15.58 -28.33 -31.38
CA PRO A 1132 -16.98 -28.70 -31.33
C PRO A 1132 -17.86 -27.55 -31.80
N ALA A 1133 -18.87 -27.85 -32.62
CA ALA A 1133 -19.90 -26.89 -32.98
C ALA A 1133 -21.21 -27.28 -32.30
N VAL A 1134 -21.90 -26.32 -31.68
CA VAL A 1134 -23.09 -26.55 -30.85
C VAL A 1134 -24.22 -25.62 -31.28
N ARG A 1135 -25.40 -26.20 -31.52
CA ARG A 1135 -26.65 -25.45 -31.61
C ARG A 1135 -27.07 -25.07 -30.19
N LEU A 1136 -27.04 -23.78 -29.87
CA LEU A 1136 -27.26 -23.29 -28.50
C LEU A 1136 -28.68 -23.56 -27.96
N ASP A 1137 -29.72 -23.60 -28.82
CA ASP A 1137 -31.06 -24.09 -28.45
C ASP A 1137 -31.06 -25.58 -27.98
N GLY A 1138 -30.01 -26.34 -28.26
CA GLY A 1138 -29.80 -27.71 -27.77
C GLY A 1138 -29.08 -27.80 -26.43
N SER A 1139 -28.57 -26.69 -25.89
CA SER A 1139 -27.82 -26.65 -24.63
C SER A 1139 -28.75 -26.49 -23.43
N ASP A 1140 -28.69 -27.44 -22.49
CA ASP A 1140 -29.36 -27.30 -21.19
C ASP A 1140 -28.94 -26.02 -20.44
N ASP A 1141 -27.69 -25.57 -20.60
CA ASP A 1141 -27.19 -24.38 -19.90
C ASP A 1141 -27.84 -23.07 -20.40
N VAL A 1142 -28.24 -23.04 -21.68
CA VAL A 1142 -29.00 -21.94 -22.29
C VAL A 1142 -30.52 -22.11 -22.07
N MET A 1143 -31.04 -23.33 -22.18
CA MET A 1143 -32.49 -23.60 -22.19
C MET A 1143 -33.13 -23.67 -20.80
N ARG A 1144 -32.35 -23.82 -19.71
CA ARG A 1144 -32.89 -23.91 -18.33
C ARG A 1144 -33.45 -22.59 -17.77
N GLN A 1145 -33.26 -21.45 -18.44
CA GLN A 1145 -33.51 -20.11 -17.90
C GLN A 1145 -33.87 -19.08 -18.98
N PRO A 1146 -34.65 -18.03 -18.68
CA PRO A 1146 -34.93 -16.97 -19.65
C PRO A 1146 -33.69 -16.11 -19.92
N VAL A 1147 -33.31 -15.99 -21.19
CA VAL A 1147 -32.24 -15.08 -21.63
C VAL A 1147 -32.80 -13.68 -21.78
N SER A 1148 -32.09 -12.65 -21.29
CA SER A 1148 -32.50 -11.24 -21.44
C SER A 1148 -31.59 -10.44 -22.36
N LEU A 1149 -30.31 -10.80 -22.45
CA LEU A 1149 -29.32 -10.20 -23.35
C LEU A 1149 -28.45 -11.28 -24.00
N VAL A 1150 -28.17 -11.12 -25.29
CA VAL A 1150 -27.17 -11.90 -26.04
C VAL A 1150 -26.13 -10.93 -26.61
N LYS A 1151 -24.83 -11.17 -26.38
CA LYS A 1151 -23.75 -10.69 -27.25
C LYS A 1151 -23.44 -11.80 -28.25
N THR A 1152 -23.35 -11.48 -29.53
CA THR A 1152 -22.50 -12.26 -30.44
C THR A 1152 -21.42 -11.36 -31.01
N ASP A 1153 -20.24 -11.93 -31.15
CA ASP A 1153 -19.09 -11.36 -31.85
C ASP A 1153 -18.28 -12.58 -32.29
N LEU A 1154 -18.47 -12.95 -33.55
CA LEU A 1154 -17.78 -14.09 -34.14
C LEU A 1154 -17.13 -13.67 -35.47
N GLN A 1155 -16.68 -12.42 -35.54
CA GLN A 1155 -16.00 -11.83 -36.69
C GLN A 1155 -16.76 -12.11 -38.01
N GLY A 1156 -18.03 -11.72 -37.99
CA GLY A 1156 -18.99 -11.89 -39.09
C GLY A 1156 -19.57 -13.30 -39.27
N ARG A 1157 -19.48 -14.20 -38.29
CA ARG A 1157 -20.20 -15.50 -38.28
C ARG A 1157 -21.51 -15.46 -37.46
N ASP A 1158 -21.82 -14.32 -36.88
CA ASP A 1158 -22.93 -14.02 -35.96
C ASP A 1158 -24.30 -14.57 -36.39
N HIS A 1159 -24.66 -14.45 -37.68
CA HIS A 1159 -25.94 -14.93 -38.20
C HIS A 1159 -26.10 -16.46 -38.08
N ARG A 1160 -25.00 -17.23 -38.08
CA ARG A 1160 -25.02 -18.69 -37.89
C ARG A 1160 -25.21 -19.07 -36.43
N ALA A 1161 -24.58 -18.36 -35.50
CA ALA A 1161 -24.82 -18.53 -34.07
C ALA A 1161 -26.26 -18.13 -33.67
N LEU A 1162 -26.78 -17.03 -34.22
CA LEU A 1162 -28.16 -16.58 -34.00
C LEU A 1162 -29.20 -17.52 -34.63
N ALA A 1163 -28.91 -18.15 -35.78
CA ALA A 1163 -29.73 -19.24 -36.32
C ALA A 1163 -29.75 -20.47 -35.38
N GLY A 1164 -28.66 -20.73 -34.66
CA GLY A 1164 -28.58 -21.74 -33.60
C GLY A 1164 -29.36 -21.42 -32.32
N LEU A 1165 -29.89 -20.20 -32.21
CA LEU A 1165 -30.66 -19.65 -31.08
C LEU A 1165 -32.13 -19.36 -31.44
N GLN A 1166 -32.64 -19.78 -32.60
CA GLN A 1166 -33.99 -19.42 -33.06
C GLN A 1166 -35.09 -19.69 -32.03
N GLU A 1167 -35.08 -20.84 -31.35
CA GLU A 1167 -36.12 -21.17 -30.35
C GLU A 1167 -36.02 -20.25 -29.14
N THR A 1168 -34.81 -19.91 -28.70
CA THR A 1168 -34.53 -18.96 -27.61
C THR A 1168 -34.93 -17.52 -27.97
N LEU A 1169 -34.59 -17.06 -29.19
CA LEU A 1169 -34.94 -15.75 -29.71
C LEU A 1169 -36.47 -15.57 -29.86
N GLU A 1170 -37.18 -16.56 -30.39
CA GLU A 1170 -38.64 -16.53 -30.52
C GLU A 1170 -39.35 -16.64 -29.15
N ARG A 1171 -38.79 -17.41 -28.21
CA ARG A 1171 -39.34 -17.66 -26.86
C ARG A 1171 -39.19 -16.45 -25.93
N ASP A 1172 -37.95 -16.05 -25.67
CA ASP A 1172 -37.64 -15.07 -24.62
C ASP A 1172 -37.63 -13.65 -25.17
N ARG A 1173 -37.31 -13.48 -26.46
CA ARG A 1173 -37.04 -12.18 -27.08
C ARG A 1173 -36.03 -11.34 -26.29
N PRO A 1174 -34.80 -11.85 -26.05
CA PRO A 1174 -33.73 -11.03 -25.48
C PRO A 1174 -33.43 -9.84 -26.39
N ASP A 1175 -32.85 -8.78 -25.86
CA ASP A 1175 -32.12 -7.84 -26.69
C ASP A 1175 -30.83 -8.52 -27.20
N VAL A 1176 -30.44 -8.25 -28.45
CA VAL A 1176 -29.22 -8.83 -29.05
C VAL A 1176 -28.31 -7.70 -29.52
N VAL A 1177 -27.02 -7.78 -29.17
CA VAL A 1177 -25.95 -6.97 -29.76
C VAL A 1177 -25.09 -7.92 -30.59
N CYS A 1178 -24.93 -7.64 -31.88
CA CYS A 1178 -24.18 -8.48 -32.81
C CYS A 1178 -23.47 -7.69 -33.91
N GLU A 1179 -22.40 -8.24 -34.48
CA GLU A 1179 -21.81 -7.70 -35.70
C GLU A 1179 -22.66 -8.01 -36.94
N PHE A 1180 -22.70 -7.08 -37.89
CA PHE A 1180 -23.20 -7.32 -39.24
C PHE A 1180 -22.14 -6.95 -40.27
N CYS A 1181 -21.50 -7.98 -40.83
CA CYS A 1181 -20.41 -7.89 -41.80
C CYS A 1181 -20.83 -8.53 -43.14
N PRO A 1182 -21.35 -7.76 -44.12
CA PRO A 1182 -21.84 -8.30 -45.39
C PRO A 1182 -20.80 -9.16 -46.11
N GLY A 1183 -19.53 -8.77 -46.11
CA GLY A 1183 -18.45 -9.52 -46.77
C GLY A 1183 -18.17 -10.89 -46.14
N ALA A 1184 -18.30 -11.04 -44.81
CA ALA A 1184 -18.15 -12.32 -44.13
C ALA A 1184 -19.38 -13.23 -44.29
N ILE A 1185 -20.57 -12.64 -44.41
CA ILE A 1185 -21.80 -13.37 -44.76
C ILE A 1185 -21.68 -13.93 -46.19
N GLU A 1186 -21.20 -13.13 -47.14
CA GLU A 1186 -20.90 -13.58 -48.52
C GLU A 1186 -19.75 -14.60 -48.57
N GLU A 1187 -18.74 -14.51 -47.69
CA GLU A 1187 -17.65 -15.50 -47.56
C GLU A 1187 -18.18 -16.92 -47.26
N LEU A 1188 -19.22 -17.02 -46.41
CA LEU A 1188 -19.90 -18.28 -46.10
C LEU A 1188 -20.90 -18.73 -47.20
N GLY A 1189 -21.10 -17.93 -48.24
CA GLY A 1189 -22.06 -18.19 -49.32
C GLY A 1189 -23.51 -17.84 -48.98
N ASP A 1190 -23.74 -17.03 -47.95
CA ASP A 1190 -25.05 -16.53 -47.55
C ASP A 1190 -25.36 -15.16 -48.20
N ASP A 1191 -26.63 -14.74 -48.16
CA ASP A 1191 -27.10 -13.45 -48.67
C ASP A 1191 -27.35 -12.47 -47.49
N PRO A 1192 -26.62 -11.34 -47.39
CA PRO A 1192 -26.82 -10.33 -46.34
C PRO A 1192 -28.24 -9.78 -46.25
N ALA A 1193 -28.96 -9.65 -47.38
CA ALA A 1193 -30.35 -9.21 -47.37
C ALA A 1193 -31.30 -10.30 -46.86
N ALA A 1194 -30.99 -11.58 -47.12
CA ALA A 1194 -31.72 -12.70 -46.54
C ALA A 1194 -31.52 -12.79 -45.02
N VAL A 1195 -30.32 -12.50 -44.50
CA VAL A 1195 -30.02 -12.44 -43.06
C VAL A 1195 -30.87 -11.37 -42.36
N LEU A 1196 -30.89 -10.13 -42.87
CA LEU A 1196 -31.73 -9.06 -42.31
C LEU A 1196 -33.23 -9.40 -42.37
N MET A 1197 -33.69 -9.99 -43.48
CA MET A 1197 -35.07 -10.48 -43.60
C MET A 1197 -35.40 -11.58 -42.57
N VAL A 1198 -34.45 -12.45 -42.22
CA VAL A 1198 -34.61 -13.48 -41.17
C VAL A 1198 -34.72 -12.85 -39.78
N TYR A 1199 -33.87 -11.88 -39.44
CA TYR A 1199 -34.00 -11.13 -38.17
C TYR A 1199 -35.38 -10.46 -38.05
N ARG A 1200 -35.83 -9.79 -39.12
CA ARG A 1200 -37.17 -9.17 -39.17
C ARG A 1200 -38.29 -10.20 -39.06
N LYS A 1201 -38.13 -11.40 -39.63
CA LYS A 1201 -39.09 -12.51 -39.52
C LYS A 1201 -39.19 -13.08 -38.09
N TRP A 1202 -38.11 -13.09 -37.31
CA TRP A 1202 -38.13 -13.45 -35.89
C TRP A 1202 -38.78 -12.36 -34.99
N GLY A 1203 -39.16 -11.21 -35.56
CA GLY A 1203 -39.80 -10.12 -34.84
C GLY A 1203 -38.82 -9.12 -34.24
N TYR A 1204 -37.64 -8.95 -34.86
CA TYR A 1204 -36.62 -7.99 -34.48
C TYR A 1204 -36.50 -6.83 -35.47
N ARG A 1205 -36.17 -5.64 -34.96
CA ARG A 1205 -35.70 -4.50 -35.75
C ARG A 1205 -34.19 -4.40 -35.60
N PRO A 1206 -33.41 -4.63 -36.67
CA PRO A 1206 -31.98 -4.30 -36.66
C PRO A 1206 -31.82 -2.78 -36.63
N VAL A 1207 -31.05 -2.26 -35.68
CA VAL A 1207 -30.76 -0.82 -35.56
C VAL A 1207 -29.26 -0.62 -35.38
N VAL A 1208 -28.67 0.27 -36.17
CA VAL A 1208 -27.23 0.55 -36.14
C VAL A 1208 -26.85 1.31 -34.87
N VAL A 1209 -25.82 0.83 -34.18
CA VAL A 1209 -25.18 1.53 -33.06
C VAL A 1209 -24.16 2.51 -33.63
N LEU A 1210 -24.25 3.78 -33.23
CA LEU A 1210 -23.40 4.87 -33.72
C LEU A 1210 -22.20 5.11 -32.78
N GLU A 1211 -21.10 5.62 -33.34
CA GLU A 1211 -19.95 6.12 -32.55
C GLU A 1211 -20.42 7.05 -31.41
N GLY A 1212 -19.93 6.83 -30.19
CA GLY A 1212 -20.44 7.48 -28.98
C GLY A 1212 -21.68 6.81 -28.35
N GLY A 1213 -22.05 5.60 -28.78
CA GLY A 1213 -23.10 4.77 -28.17
C GLY A 1213 -24.53 5.25 -28.43
N GLY A 1214 -24.72 6.09 -29.46
CA GLY A 1214 -26.02 6.52 -29.98
C GLY A 1214 -26.70 5.43 -30.81
N ILE A 1215 -27.95 5.65 -31.19
CA ILE A 1215 -28.79 4.68 -31.92
C ILE A 1215 -29.37 5.40 -33.14
N ALA A 1216 -29.21 4.81 -34.33
CA ALA A 1216 -29.70 5.38 -35.59
C ALA A 1216 -31.24 5.31 -35.72
N ASP A 1217 -31.80 6.11 -36.64
CA ASP A 1217 -33.14 5.86 -37.18
C ASP A 1217 -33.14 4.58 -38.05
N GLU A 1218 -34.32 3.96 -38.23
CA GLU A 1218 -34.42 2.68 -38.95
C GLU A 1218 -34.19 2.82 -40.46
N GLU A 1219 -33.05 2.33 -40.95
CA GLU A 1219 -32.70 2.28 -42.37
C GLU A 1219 -33.36 1.08 -43.09
N PRO A 1220 -33.69 1.20 -44.39
CA PRO A 1220 -34.06 0.05 -45.22
C PRO A 1220 -32.85 -0.86 -45.46
N ASP A 1221 -33.09 -2.17 -45.65
CA ASP A 1221 -32.02 -3.19 -45.68
C ASP A 1221 -30.95 -2.93 -46.77
N GLU A 1222 -31.33 -2.40 -47.93
CA GLU A 1222 -30.39 -1.98 -48.99
C GLU A 1222 -29.43 -0.86 -48.54
N ALA A 1223 -29.89 0.05 -47.69
CA ALA A 1223 -29.06 1.12 -47.13
C ALA A 1223 -28.19 0.60 -45.99
N LEU A 1224 -28.72 -0.22 -45.09
CA LEU A 1224 -27.95 -0.81 -43.97
C LEU A 1224 -26.78 -1.65 -44.50
N ILE A 1225 -26.99 -2.47 -45.53
CA ILE A 1225 -25.92 -3.24 -46.20
C ILE A 1225 -24.88 -2.31 -46.83
N ALA A 1226 -25.30 -1.22 -47.48
CA ALA A 1226 -24.40 -0.24 -48.08
C ALA A 1226 -23.60 0.55 -47.02
N THR A 1227 -24.21 0.88 -45.88
CA THR A 1227 -23.56 1.51 -44.71
C THR A 1227 -22.51 0.56 -44.12
N ALA A 1228 -22.86 -0.71 -43.89
CA ALA A 1228 -21.96 -1.72 -43.37
C ALA A 1228 -20.75 -1.99 -44.29
N ALA A 1229 -20.99 -2.10 -45.60
CA ALA A 1229 -19.93 -2.27 -46.61
C ALA A 1229 -19.10 -1.00 -46.88
N ALA A 1230 -19.47 0.15 -46.30
CA ALA A 1230 -18.76 1.42 -46.41
C ALA A 1230 -18.07 1.87 -45.10
N ASP A 1231 -18.34 1.21 -43.98
CA ASP A 1231 -17.57 1.38 -42.74
C ASP A 1231 -16.11 0.94 -42.96
N LYS A 1232 -15.16 1.64 -42.33
CA LYS A 1232 -13.73 1.31 -42.45
C LYS A 1232 -13.38 -0.05 -41.85
N ARG A 1233 -14.21 -0.56 -40.94
CA ARG A 1233 -14.11 -1.89 -40.33
C ARG A 1233 -14.68 -3.00 -41.22
N GLY A 1234 -15.48 -2.65 -42.23
CA GLY A 1234 -16.21 -3.60 -43.08
C GLY A 1234 -17.48 -4.22 -42.44
N PHE A 1235 -17.80 -3.81 -41.21
CA PHE A 1235 -18.98 -4.22 -40.47
C PHE A 1235 -19.59 -3.04 -39.69
N VAL A 1236 -20.82 -3.21 -39.22
CA VAL A 1236 -21.43 -2.34 -38.20
C VAL A 1236 -22.04 -3.18 -37.08
N THR A 1237 -21.96 -2.65 -35.86
CA THR A 1237 -22.62 -3.23 -34.69
C THR A 1237 -24.12 -2.95 -34.75
N LEU A 1238 -24.94 -3.99 -34.65
CA LEU A 1238 -26.39 -3.90 -34.64
C LEU A 1238 -26.94 -4.24 -33.25
N TRP A 1239 -27.85 -3.40 -32.77
CA TRP A 1239 -28.83 -3.79 -31.77
C TRP A 1239 -30.03 -4.39 -32.50
N LEU A 1240 -30.23 -5.71 -32.39
CA LEU A 1240 -31.50 -6.31 -32.79
C LEU A 1240 -32.48 -6.09 -31.64
N ARG A 1241 -33.40 -5.15 -31.84
CA ARG A 1241 -34.41 -4.77 -30.86
C ARG A 1241 -35.71 -5.56 -31.05
N PRO A 1242 -36.24 -6.26 -30.03
CA PRO A 1242 -37.46 -7.05 -30.17
C PRO A 1242 -38.72 -6.17 -30.31
N GLU A 1243 -39.64 -6.55 -31.20
CA GLU A 1243 -40.88 -5.81 -31.43
C GLU A 1243 -41.94 -6.02 -30.32
N PRO A 1244 -42.64 -4.95 -29.88
CA PRO A 1244 -43.71 -5.04 -28.89
C PRO A 1244 -44.98 -5.69 -29.47
N VAL A 1245 -45.52 -6.69 -28.79
CA VAL A 1245 -46.70 -7.45 -29.24
C VAL A 1245 -47.97 -6.59 -29.19
N THR A 1246 -48.42 -6.13 -30.36
CA THR A 1246 -49.64 -5.30 -30.49
C THR A 1246 -50.93 -6.12 -30.39
N GLY A 1247 -51.33 -6.46 -29.16
CA GLY A 1247 -52.75 -6.59 -28.81
C GLY A 1247 -53.20 -7.83 -28.05
N SER A 1248 -53.19 -7.77 -26.73
CA SER A 1248 -54.35 -8.20 -25.93
C SER A 1248 -54.36 -7.50 -24.57
N SER A 1249 -55.49 -6.91 -24.20
CA SER A 1249 -55.64 -6.21 -22.93
C SER A 1249 -55.82 -7.18 -21.76
N ARG A 1250 -54.99 -7.07 -20.73
CA ARG A 1250 -55.41 -7.19 -19.33
C ARG A 1250 -54.62 -6.21 -18.47
N GLN A 1251 -55.34 -5.55 -17.56
CA GLN A 1251 -54.81 -4.61 -16.58
C GLN A 1251 -54.18 -5.37 -15.39
N PRO A 1252 -53.35 -4.69 -14.57
CA PRO A 1252 -52.45 -5.34 -13.61
C PRO A 1252 -53.17 -6.07 -12.46
#